data_AF-A0ABD3NBB8-F1
#
_entry.id   AF-A0ABD3NBB8-F1
#
_cell.length_a   1.000
_cell.length_b   1.000
_cell.length_c   1.000
_cell.angle_alpha   90.00
_cell.angle_beta   90.00
_cell.angle_gamma   90.00
#
_symmetry.space_group_name_H-M   'P 1'
#
loop_
_entity.id
_entity.type
_entity.pdbx_description
1 polymer ?
#
loop_
_entity_poly.entity_id
_entity_poly.type
_entity_poly.pdbx_seq_one_letter_code
_entity_poly.pdbx_strand_id
1 'polypeptide(L)'
;MAISRSVILAITLSLLGLASIPRAEAFLESSSSFHKRTFRSAAIMMSSSQSSEALLPNWRVTNTEGPGNSPSFSHTTSDLTTAAPWSEAAYKSSLDLHDRLTSCTDPYIAPALTSALHDLEMAYRLYGPYCMVGSYNGGKDACVIFHLMRAVHAKFCCNVLEKQSDDQKEQFMIPRPRVIYFQHPDEFPSVISLLEETVEKYDVEMLAFEEGTSFPKGLTYLVENNHPPNKCGMYQSLSADAPPHPLAFILGTRSDDPNAGSQGIYAPSSHYMPPFLRVNPILHWTYGHVWHFLRLFKLEYCSLYDEGYTSLGTVKDTIPCPALEKEGGGFYPAYMLRDWSLERAGRLDKKKKEPKENNESEDVDVSKHQVTMSQTSSTVSLADVPREQQNAEIHGNGIIADSTNVESTIPYSPSVALIVIGDELLKGLTSDANVLAASRALRSYNVSLARVSIISDDSQTIVDEIQRIRNDVDVVVTSGGVGPTHDDVTVRSVAQACGSKIEFNPDMARLLVEKMGGNVDENNSADDMFAKLPDGMRKMASIPEGSTLKYLSTEPKKDEWPVLQCNNIFILPGVPNYFSHQIEQLAEYLSLPLTIAELALNDNTPTQRGTAFRRLSSGSPPPRSDTYRLILSTDENSIVSELNATVQANPHVSFGSYPLVDHPEYKTIITLEGRFYNGGYTKGSERFLRTLSNVSAVAENQIIDGGENESTRQSLYFSKEEMNNNVEIALEDLKSRLPAESIIRVDTHDDLAVDQT
;
A
#
# COMPACT_ATOMS: atom_id res chain seq x y z
N MET A 1 -43.32 30.73 15.82
CA MET A 1 -44.68 31.33 15.74
C MET A 1 -44.61 32.43 14.67
N ALA A 2 -45.37 32.47 13.57
CA ALA A 2 -46.66 31.88 13.22
C ALA A 2 -46.58 31.21 11.84
N ILE A 3 -46.91 29.93 11.76
CA ILE A 3 -47.18 29.27 10.48
C ILE A 3 -48.51 29.83 10.00
N SER A 4 -48.51 30.46 8.81
CA SER A 4 -49.72 31.05 8.23
C SER A 4 -50.87 30.03 8.20
N ARG A 5 -52.08 30.44 8.58
CA ARG A 5 -53.30 29.61 8.55
C ARG A 5 -53.49 28.91 7.20
N SER A 6 -52.98 29.50 6.11
CA SER A 6 -53.02 28.92 4.76
C SER A 6 -52.15 27.67 4.61
N VAL A 7 -51.00 27.59 5.30
CA VAL A 7 -50.10 26.42 5.26
C VAL A 7 -50.70 25.27 6.06
N ILE A 8 -51.31 25.56 7.21
CA ILE A 8 -52.03 24.55 8.01
C ILE A 8 -53.22 24.01 7.22
N LEU A 9 -53.97 24.88 6.51
CA LEU A 9 -55.11 24.50 5.69
C LEU A 9 -54.69 23.65 4.47
N ALA A 10 -53.56 23.97 3.83
CA ALA A 10 -53.01 23.17 2.72
C ALA A 10 -52.58 21.77 3.20
N ILE A 11 -51.88 21.69 4.35
CA ILE A 11 -51.47 20.42 4.95
C ILE A 11 -52.69 19.58 5.35
N THR A 12 -53.73 20.18 5.94
CA THR A 12 -54.96 19.45 6.32
C THR A 12 -55.78 18.98 5.12
N LEU A 13 -55.85 19.76 4.03
CA LEU A 13 -56.53 19.34 2.80
C LEU A 13 -55.79 18.23 2.04
N SER A 14 -54.45 18.22 2.09
CA SER A 14 -53.63 17.11 1.59
C SER A 14 -53.76 15.85 2.44
N LEU A 15 -53.81 15.96 3.77
CA LEU A 15 -54.04 14.84 4.70
C LEU A 15 -55.41 14.18 4.52
N LEU A 16 -56.42 14.92 4.07
CA LEU A 16 -57.78 14.42 3.83
C LEU A 16 -58.02 13.92 2.39
N GLY A 17 -57.02 13.99 1.49
CA GLY A 17 -57.13 13.50 0.12
C GLY A 17 -58.08 14.29 -0.79
N LEU A 18 -58.41 15.54 -0.42
CA LEU A 18 -59.47 16.33 -1.08
C LEU A 18 -58.96 17.39 -2.08
N ALA A 19 -57.65 17.48 -2.33
CA ALA A 19 -57.08 18.44 -3.26
C ALA A 19 -56.22 17.76 -4.34
N SER A 20 -56.50 18.06 -5.62
CA SER A 20 -55.61 17.72 -6.72
C SER A 20 -54.36 18.61 -6.69
N ILE A 21 -53.21 17.95 -6.83
CA ILE A 21 -51.82 18.46 -6.71
C ILE A 21 -51.52 19.80 -7.41
N PRO A 22 -52.12 20.19 -8.56
CA PRO A 22 -51.69 21.39 -9.29
C PRO A 22 -51.89 22.72 -8.56
N ARG A 23 -52.81 22.81 -7.58
CA ARG A 23 -53.08 24.08 -6.86
C ARG A 23 -52.11 24.38 -5.72
N ALA A 24 -51.39 23.37 -5.21
CA ALA A 24 -50.43 23.55 -4.12
C ALA A 24 -49.06 24.06 -4.64
N GLU A 25 -48.65 23.61 -5.83
CA GLU A 25 -47.39 24.02 -6.47
C GLU A 25 -47.37 25.51 -6.84
N ALA A 26 -48.47 26.03 -7.38
CA ALA A 26 -48.60 27.47 -7.70
C ALA A 26 -48.48 28.38 -6.46
N PHE A 27 -48.83 27.88 -5.26
CA PHE A 27 -48.66 28.65 -4.03
C PHE A 27 -47.22 28.57 -3.49
N LEU A 28 -46.55 27.43 -3.67
CA LEU A 28 -45.16 27.21 -3.27
C LEU A 28 -44.18 28.08 -4.07
N GLU A 29 -44.41 28.33 -5.36
CA GLU A 29 -43.54 29.18 -6.19
C GLU A 29 -43.35 30.59 -5.59
N SER A 30 -44.37 31.14 -4.93
CA SER A 30 -44.38 32.49 -4.34
C SER A 30 -43.75 32.62 -2.95
N SER A 31 -43.22 31.53 -2.36
CA SER A 31 -42.78 31.48 -0.96
C SER A 31 -41.25 31.36 -0.78
N SER A 32 -40.73 31.79 0.38
CA SER A 32 -39.28 31.86 0.65
C SER A 32 -38.60 30.48 0.71
N SER A 33 -37.29 30.42 0.39
CA SER A 33 -36.56 29.14 0.23
C SER A 33 -36.58 28.24 1.47
N PHE A 34 -36.69 28.84 2.66
CA PHE A 34 -36.84 28.12 3.92
C PHE A 34 -38.12 27.27 3.97
N HIS A 35 -39.26 27.84 3.54
CA HIS A 35 -40.54 27.12 3.54
C HIS A 35 -40.59 26.02 2.49
N LYS A 36 -39.91 26.21 1.34
CA LYS A 36 -39.75 25.17 0.31
C LYS A 36 -38.97 23.97 0.84
N ARG A 37 -37.91 24.21 1.61
CA ARG A 37 -37.10 23.15 2.25
C ARG A 37 -37.89 22.38 3.32
N THR A 38 -38.59 23.07 4.23
CA THR A 38 -39.36 22.39 5.28
C THR A 38 -40.51 21.54 4.73
N PHE A 39 -41.17 21.99 3.66
CA PHE A 39 -42.26 21.24 3.04
C PHE A 39 -41.77 20.00 2.29
N ARG A 40 -40.62 20.08 1.59
CA ARG A 40 -39.99 18.90 0.96
C ARG A 40 -39.49 17.89 1.98
N SER A 41 -38.84 18.32 3.06
CA SER A 41 -38.40 17.42 4.13
C SER A 41 -39.56 16.71 4.83
N ALA A 42 -40.70 17.39 5.01
CA ALA A 42 -41.91 16.76 5.58
C ALA A 42 -42.59 15.78 4.60
N ALA A 43 -42.59 16.07 3.29
CA ALA A 43 -43.11 15.17 2.27
C ALA A 43 -42.26 13.89 2.13
N ILE A 44 -40.93 14.01 2.23
CA ILE A 44 -39.98 12.88 2.21
C ILE A 44 -40.12 12.00 3.47
N MET A 45 -40.38 12.59 4.64
CA MET A 45 -40.62 11.78 5.85
C MET A 45 -41.91 10.94 5.76
N MET A 46 -42.92 11.38 4.99
CA MET A 46 -44.20 10.68 4.85
C MET A 46 -44.23 9.62 3.73
N SER A 47 -43.24 9.54 2.85
CA SER A 47 -43.13 8.49 1.82
C SER A 47 -42.43 7.20 2.31
N SER A 48 -41.93 7.19 3.55
CA SER A 48 -41.17 6.06 4.13
C SER A 48 -42.00 4.82 4.51
N SER A 49 -43.26 4.73 4.07
CA SER A 49 -44.04 3.50 4.19
C SER A 49 -44.75 3.17 2.87
N GLN A 50 -44.19 2.19 2.16
CA GLN A 50 -44.69 1.52 0.94
C GLN A 50 -44.57 2.28 -0.39
N SER A 51 -43.44 2.11 -1.09
CA SER A 51 -43.37 1.73 -2.52
C SER A 51 -41.93 1.75 -3.03
N SER A 52 -41.60 0.82 -3.92
CA SER A 52 -40.40 0.83 -4.77
C SER A 52 -40.33 2.16 -5.55
N GLU A 53 -39.48 3.09 -5.10
CA GLU A 53 -39.13 4.29 -5.86
C GLU A 53 -38.09 3.92 -6.93
N ALA A 54 -38.29 4.39 -8.15
CA ALA A 54 -37.35 4.19 -9.25
C ALA A 54 -36.05 4.95 -8.93
N LEU A 55 -34.95 4.22 -8.73
CA LEU A 55 -33.61 4.79 -8.58
C LEU A 55 -33.33 5.72 -9.77
N LEU A 56 -32.66 6.85 -9.50
CA LEU A 56 -32.22 7.79 -10.55
C LEU A 56 -31.53 7.01 -11.69
N PRO A 57 -31.76 7.35 -12.98
CA PRO A 57 -31.21 6.58 -14.10
C PRO A 57 -29.68 6.52 -14.12
N ASN A 58 -29.02 7.47 -13.46
CA ASN A 58 -27.57 7.56 -13.33
C ASN A 58 -27.05 7.00 -12.00
N TRP A 59 -27.93 6.46 -11.16
CA TRP A 59 -27.62 5.78 -9.91
C TRP A 59 -27.75 4.28 -10.12
N ARG A 60 -26.61 3.60 -10.30
CA ARG A 60 -26.56 2.17 -10.59
C ARG A 60 -26.20 1.42 -9.32
N VAL A 61 -26.99 0.41 -8.96
CA VAL A 61 -26.78 -0.44 -7.78
C VAL A 61 -26.42 -1.86 -8.22
N THR A 62 -25.36 -2.43 -7.63
CA THR A 62 -24.98 -3.84 -7.87
C THR A 62 -25.85 -4.80 -7.07
N ASN A 63 -26.60 -5.69 -7.72
CA ASN A 63 -27.30 -6.79 -7.05
C ASN A 63 -26.36 -7.98 -6.83
N THR A 64 -26.32 -8.53 -5.62
CA THR A 64 -25.54 -9.73 -5.28
C THR A 64 -26.33 -11.05 -5.30
N GLU A 65 -27.64 -11.03 -5.57
CA GLU A 65 -28.54 -12.20 -5.43
C GLU A 65 -28.73 -13.08 -6.70
N GLY A 66 -27.73 -13.15 -7.59
CA GLY A 66 -27.76 -14.04 -8.76
C GLY A 66 -27.18 -15.44 -8.47
N PRO A 67 -27.63 -16.52 -9.15
CA PRO A 67 -27.05 -17.85 -9.00
C PRO A 67 -25.65 -17.88 -9.64
N GLY A 68 -24.65 -17.58 -8.82
CA GLY A 68 -23.25 -17.37 -9.18
C GLY A 68 -22.76 -16.16 -8.40
N ASN A 69 -21.80 -16.34 -7.50
CA ASN A 69 -21.26 -15.33 -6.57
C ASN A 69 -20.55 -14.12 -7.24
N SER A 70 -21.05 -13.63 -8.37
CA SER A 70 -20.51 -12.50 -9.14
C SER A 70 -21.51 -11.33 -9.07
N PRO A 71 -21.11 -10.15 -8.57
CA PRO A 71 -21.99 -8.99 -8.53
C PRO A 71 -22.42 -8.57 -9.95
N SER A 72 -23.69 -8.19 -10.11
CA SER A 72 -24.24 -7.74 -11.40
C SER A 72 -25.12 -6.51 -11.21
N PHE A 73 -25.02 -5.49 -12.06
CA PHE A 73 -25.84 -4.28 -11.93
C PHE A 73 -27.29 -4.53 -12.39
N SER A 74 -28.29 -3.99 -11.68
CA SER A 74 -29.73 -4.25 -11.88
C SER A 74 -30.35 -3.69 -13.17
N HIS A 75 -29.55 -3.22 -14.12
CA HIS A 75 -29.97 -2.91 -15.48
C HIS A 75 -29.06 -3.62 -16.48
N THR A 76 -29.68 -4.40 -17.36
CA THR A 76 -29.07 -5.20 -18.43
C THR A 76 -28.25 -4.34 -19.40
N THR A 77 -27.03 -3.99 -19.03
CA THR A 77 -25.94 -3.66 -19.95
C THR A 77 -24.65 -4.15 -19.31
N SER A 78 -24.00 -5.12 -19.94
CA SER A 78 -22.65 -5.61 -19.63
C SER A 78 -21.57 -4.53 -19.72
N ASP A 79 -21.93 -3.28 -20.04
CA ASP A 79 -21.02 -2.14 -20.12
C ASP A 79 -21.09 -1.31 -18.82
N LEU A 80 -20.01 -1.37 -18.04
CA LEU A 80 -19.67 -0.44 -16.95
C LEU A 80 -19.46 1.02 -17.43
N THR A 81 -19.73 1.28 -18.71
CA THR A 81 -19.67 2.58 -19.34
C THR A 81 -21.06 2.90 -19.90
N THR A 82 -21.70 3.94 -19.37
CA THR A 82 -22.98 4.40 -19.92
C THR A 82 -22.80 4.88 -21.36
N ALA A 83 -23.72 4.48 -22.24
CA ALA A 83 -23.81 4.95 -23.62
C ALA A 83 -24.41 6.37 -23.76
N ALA A 84 -24.69 7.07 -22.65
CA ALA A 84 -25.36 8.38 -22.65
C ALA A 84 -24.37 9.54 -22.45
N PRO A 85 -24.43 10.61 -23.26
CA PRO A 85 -23.56 11.77 -23.11
C PRO A 85 -23.81 12.52 -21.79
N TRP A 86 -22.77 13.21 -21.32
CA TRP A 86 -22.92 14.18 -20.24
C TRP A 86 -23.79 15.36 -20.68
N SER A 87 -24.78 15.72 -19.86
CA SER A 87 -25.70 16.80 -20.16
C SER A 87 -24.96 18.12 -20.35
N GLU A 88 -25.38 18.89 -21.35
CA GLU A 88 -24.74 20.15 -21.71
C GLU A 88 -24.71 21.14 -20.54
N ALA A 89 -25.78 21.19 -19.74
CA ALA A 89 -25.87 22.05 -18.57
C ALA A 89 -24.84 21.70 -17.49
N ALA A 90 -24.69 20.41 -17.16
CA ALA A 90 -23.73 19.95 -16.16
C ALA A 90 -22.28 20.11 -16.63
N TYR A 91 -22.03 19.82 -17.91
CA TYR A 91 -20.72 20.04 -18.56
C TYR A 91 -20.31 21.52 -18.51
N LYS A 92 -21.16 22.43 -18.97
CA LYS A 92 -20.89 23.88 -18.95
C LYS A 92 -20.70 24.42 -17.52
N SER A 93 -21.52 23.97 -16.57
CA SER A 93 -21.36 24.32 -15.15
C SER A 93 -20.03 23.83 -14.56
N SER A 94 -19.50 22.72 -15.07
CA SER A 94 -18.21 22.19 -14.62
C SER A 94 -17.02 22.89 -15.29
N LEU A 95 -17.15 23.32 -16.55
CA LEU A 95 -16.19 24.22 -17.20
C LEU A 95 -16.13 25.59 -16.50
N ASP A 96 -17.27 26.20 -16.17
CA ASP A 96 -17.31 27.45 -15.41
C ASP A 96 -16.58 27.30 -14.07
N LEU A 97 -16.82 26.19 -13.35
CA LEU A 97 -16.10 25.92 -12.12
C LEU A 97 -14.58 25.86 -12.39
N HIS A 98 -14.14 25.12 -13.39
CA HIS A 98 -12.72 25.03 -13.75
C HIS A 98 -12.08 26.41 -13.95
N ASP A 99 -12.75 27.29 -14.70
CA ASP A 99 -12.24 28.65 -14.97
C ASP A 99 -12.18 29.49 -13.68
N ARG A 100 -13.16 29.37 -12.80
CA ARG A 100 -13.12 30.01 -11.47
C ARG A 100 -12.01 29.46 -10.58
N LEU A 101 -11.75 28.15 -10.64
CA LEU A 101 -10.68 27.52 -9.85
C LEU A 101 -9.30 27.98 -10.34
N THR A 102 -9.06 27.96 -11.64
CA THR A 102 -7.76 28.35 -12.24
C THR A 102 -7.48 29.85 -12.20
N SER A 103 -8.51 30.70 -12.18
CA SER A 103 -8.38 32.15 -12.02
C SER A 103 -8.36 32.62 -10.55
N CYS A 104 -8.39 31.68 -9.60
CA CYS A 104 -8.37 32.02 -8.18
C CYS A 104 -7.05 32.67 -7.76
N THR A 105 -7.14 33.88 -7.19
CA THR A 105 -6.00 34.66 -6.72
C THR A 105 -5.90 34.73 -5.19
N ASP A 106 -6.75 33.99 -4.47
CA ASP A 106 -6.71 33.94 -3.02
C ASP A 106 -5.40 33.27 -2.54
N PRO A 107 -4.52 34.00 -1.83
CA PRO A 107 -3.17 33.53 -1.53
C PRO A 107 -3.15 32.34 -0.56
N TYR A 108 -4.23 32.11 0.19
CA TYR A 108 -4.31 31.01 1.13
C TYR A 108 -4.53 29.68 0.42
N ILE A 109 -5.40 29.65 -0.60
CA ILE A 109 -5.79 28.39 -1.28
C ILE A 109 -5.19 28.22 -2.67
N ALA A 110 -4.85 29.31 -3.38
CA ALA A 110 -4.40 29.24 -4.78
C ALA A 110 -3.19 28.30 -5.00
N PRO A 111 -2.14 28.27 -4.14
CA PRO A 111 -1.03 27.32 -4.33
C PRO A 111 -1.48 25.85 -4.21
N ALA A 112 -2.25 25.53 -3.17
CA ALA A 112 -2.77 24.18 -2.94
C ALA A 112 -3.75 23.74 -4.04
N LEU A 113 -4.56 24.69 -4.54
CA LEU A 113 -5.48 24.48 -5.65
C LEU A 113 -4.74 24.24 -6.97
N THR A 114 -3.71 25.03 -7.27
CA THR A 114 -2.89 24.85 -8.48
C THR A 114 -2.25 23.47 -8.51
N SER A 115 -1.67 23.03 -7.37
CA SER A 115 -1.10 21.68 -7.26
C SER A 115 -2.16 20.60 -7.49
N ALA A 116 -3.31 20.69 -6.80
CA ALA A 116 -4.37 19.69 -6.91
C ALA A 116 -4.95 19.57 -8.33
N LEU A 117 -5.12 20.70 -9.02
CA LEU A 117 -5.56 20.73 -10.42
C LEU A 117 -4.52 20.10 -11.34
N HIS A 118 -3.25 20.46 -11.17
CA HIS A 118 -2.16 19.89 -11.95
C HIS A 118 -2.08 18.37 -11.79
N ASP A 119 -2.20 17.86 -10.57
CA ASP A 119 -2.12 16.43 -10.29
C ASP A 119 -3.28 15.65 -10.94
N LEU A 120 -4.48 16.21 -10.88
CA LEU A 120 -5.63 15.65 -11.58
C LEU A 120 -5.45 15.71 -13.10
N GLU A 121 -4.98 16.82 -13.66
CA GLU A 121 -4.73 16.95 -15.10
C GLU A 121 -3.73 15.90 -15.61
N MET A 122 -2.66 15.63 -14.85
CA MET A 122 -1.70 14.58 -15.20
C MET A 122 -2.33 13.19 -15.14
N ALA A 123 -3.14 12.89 -14.13
CA ALA A 123 -3.87 11.63 -14.06
C ALA A 123 -4.84 11.45 -15.24
N TYR A 124 -5.61 12.49 -15.57
CA TYR A 124 -6.51 12.49 -16.73
C TYR A 124 -5.76 12.34 -18.06
N ARG A 125 -4.56 12.90 -18.20
CA ARG A 125 -3.72 12.72 -19.37
C ARG A 125 -3.23 11.29 -19.55
N LEU A 126 -2.95 10.58 -18.44
CA LEU A 126 -2.47 9.19 -18.47
C LEU A 126 -3.59 8.18 -18.67
N TYR A 127 -4.71 8.34 -17.97
CA TYR A 127 -5.79 7.35 -17.94
C TYR A 127 -6.94 7.68 -18.88
N GLY A 128 -7.18 8.96 -19.18
CA GLY A 128 -8.32 9.44 -19.93
C GLY A 128 -9.64 9.40 -19.13
N PRO A 129 -10.71 10.03 -19.65
CA PRO A 129 -11.90 10.34 -18.88
C PRO A 129 -12.75 9.11 -18.55
N TYR A 130 -12.61 8.04 -19.35
CA TYR A 130 -13.29 6.77 -19.09
C TYR A 130 -12.58 5.90 -18.06
N CYS A 131 -11.36 6.21 -17.63
CA CYS A 131 -10.63 5.37 -16.66
C CYS A 131 -10.37 6.06 -15.31
N MET A 132 -10.85 7.30 -15.17
CA MET A 132 -10.85 8.04 -13.91
C MET A 132 -12.16 7.82 -13.15
N VAL A 133 -12.07 7.46 -11.87
CA VAL A 133 -13.24 7.21 -11.01
C VAL A 133 -13.06 7.91 -9.66
N GLY A 134 -14.01 8.73 -9.24
CA GLY A 134 -13.96 9.41 -7.94
C GLY A 134 -14.56 8.59 -6.80
N SER A 135 -13.95 8.57 -5.63
CA SER A 135 -14.57 8.03 -4.41
C SER A 135 -15.43 9.10 -3.73
N TYR A 136 -16.75 8.93 -3.70
CA TYR A 136 -17.66 9.96 -3.22
C TYR A 136 -18.66 9.43 -2.19
N ASN A 137 -18.43 9.76 -0.92
CA ASN A 137 -19.25 9.35 0.23
C ASN A 137 -20.01 10.52 0.89
N GLY A 138 -20.03 11.70 0.26
CA GLY A 138 -20.71 12.90 0.81
C GLY A 138 -20.00 13.57 1.99
N GLY A 139 -18.85 13.07 2.43
CA GLY A 139 -17.97 13.77 3.38
C GLY A 139 -17.37 15.04 2.77
N LYS A 140 -16.97 16.02 3.60
CA LYS A 140 -16.44 17.31 3.14
C LYS A 140 -15.25 17.16 2.18
N ASP A 141 -14.33 16.24 2.49
CA ASP A 141 -13.13 15.99 1.69
C ASP A 141 -13.50 15.32 0.34
N ALA A 142 -14.50 14.45 0.37
CA ALA A 142 -15.08 13.84 -0.83
C ALA A 142 -15.83 14.87 -1.70
N CYS A 143 -16.50 15.87 -1.10
CA CYS A 143 -17.10 16.99 -1.85
C CYS A 143 -16.04 17.85 -2.55
N VAL A 144 -14.88 18.09 -1.91
CA VAL A 144 -13.76 18.79 -2.53
C VAL A 144 -13.27 18.03 -3.76
N ILE A 145 -12.88 16.76 -3.61
CA ILE A 145 -12.35 15.98 -4.73
C ILE A 145 -13.39 15.77 -5.82
N PHE A 146 -14.67 15.64 -5.50
CA PHE A 146 -15.75 15.57 -6.48
C PHE A 146 -15.77 16.83 -7.37
N HIS A 147 -15.72 18.02 -6.76
CA HIS A 147 -15.77 19.28 -7.48
C HIS A 147 -14.48 19.57 -8.27
N LEU A 148 -13.31 19.22 -7.73
CA LEU A 148 -12.05 19.28 -8.47
C LEU A 148 -12.09 18.32 -9.67
N MET A 149 -12.54 17.08 -9.46
CA MET A 149 -12.63 16.05 -10.50
C MET A 149 -13.53 16.50 -11.65
N ARG A 150 -14.77 16.94 -11.38
CA ARG A 150 -15.71 17.31 -12.47
C ARG A 150 -15.20 18.51 -13.27
N ALA A 151 -14.49 19.45 -12.63
CA ALA A 151 -13.91 20.61 -13.28
C ALA A 151 -12.79 20.20 -14.25
N VAL A 152 -11.83 19.41 -13.79
CA VAL A 152 -10.73 18.90 -14.62
C VAL A 152 -11.24 17.95 -15.71
N HIS A 153 -12.23 17.09 -15.41
CA HIS A 153 -12.88 16.22 -16.38
C HIS A 153 -13.49 17.01 -17.54
N ALA A 154 -14.24 18.07 -17.22
CA ALA A 154 -14.85 18.93 -18.23
C ALA A 154 -13.79 19.63 -19.08
N LYS A 155 -12.74 20.19 -18.45
CA LYS A 155 -11.66 20.86 -19.18
C LYS A 155 -10.90 19.90 -20.09
N PHE A 156 -10.62 18.69 -19.61
CA PHE A 156 -9.98 17.65 -20.41
C PHE A 156 -10.81 17.32 -21.65
N CYS A 157 -12.12 17.08 -21.49
CA CYS A 157 -13.02 16.79 -22.61
C CYS A 157 -13.11 17.96 -23.61
N CYS A 158 -13.14 19.21 -23.12
CA CYS A 158 -13.10 20.41 -23.96
C CYS A 158 -11.84 20.45 -24.82
N ASN A 159 -10.67 20.25 -24.21
CA ASN A 159 -9.38 20.26 -24.90
C ASN A 159 -9.26 19.12 -25.93
N VAL A 160 -9.90 17.97 -25.68
CA VAL A 160 -9.98 16.88 -26.65
C VAL A 160 -10.87 17.27 -27.83
N LEU A 161 -12.08 17.80 -27.56
CA LEU A 161 -13.03 18.26 -28.57
C LEU A 161 -12.46 19.36 -29.49
N GLU A 162 -11.72 20.32 -28.94
CA GLU A 162 -11.11 21.41 -29.69
C GLU A 162 -10.09 20.92 -30.73
N LYS A 163 -9.51 19.74 -30.53
CA LYS A 163 -8.49 19.15 -31.43
C LYS A 163 -9.09 18.26 -32.53
N GLN A 164 -10.38 17.96 -32.49
CA GLN A 164 -11.07 17.13 -33.47
C GLN A 164 -11.52 17.94 -34.69
N SER A 165 -11.71 17.29 -35.85
CA SER A 165 -12.37 17.92 -37.00
C SER A 165 -13.86 18.19 -36.73
N ASP A 166 -14.50 19.05 -37.52
CA ASP A 166 -15.92 19.38 -37.29
C ASP A 166 -16.85 18.16 -37.42
N ASP A 167 -16.57 17.26 -38.36
CA ASP A 167 -17.30 15.97 -38.49
C ASP A 167 -17.09 15.05 -37.27
N GLN A 168 -15.91 15.10 -36.65
CA GLN A 168 -15.60 14.31 -35.45
C GLN A 168 -16.20 14.93 -34.19
N LYS A 169 -16.33 16.27 -34.12
CA LYS A 169 -16.99 16.96 -32.99
C LYS A 169 -18.47 16.61 -32.89
N GLU A 170 -19.18 16.49 -34.03
CA GLU A 170 -20.59 16.08 -34.03
C GLU A 170 -20.79 14.63 -33.56
N GLN A 171 -19.76 13.78 -33.70
CA GLN A 171 -19.79 12.37 -33.29
C GLN A 171 -19.20 12.12 -31.90
N PHE A 172 -18.46 13.09 -31.33
CA PHE A 172 -17.77 12.92 -30.06
C PHE A 172 -18.75 13.03 -28.88
N MET A 173 -18.93 11.92 -28.19
CA MET A 173 -19.73 11.86 -26.98
C MET A 173 -18.89 12.26 -25.76
N ILE A 174 -19.25 13.37 -25.11
CA ILE A 174 -18.60 13.78 -23.86
C ILE A 174 -18.99 12.78 -22.76
N PRO A 175 -18.03 12.05 -22.16
CA PRO A 175 -18.32 11.11 -21.09
C PRO A 175 -18.79 11.82 -19.83
N ARG A 176 -19.65 11.14 -19.07
CA ARG A 176 -20.02 11.56 -17.72
C ARG A 176 -18.89 11.23 -16.75
N PRO A 177 -18.60 12.10 -15.76
CA PRO A 177 -17.73 11.74 -14.66
C PRO A 177 -18.33 10.57 -13.86
N ARG A 178 -17.49 9.60 -13.49
CA ARG A 178 -17.90 8.42 -12.71
C ARG A 178 -17.46 8.55 -11.25
N VAL A 179 -18.36 8.21 -10.34
CA VAL A 179 -18.09 8.12 -8.91
C VAL A 179 -18.54 6.78 -8.34
N ILE A 180 -17.87 6.32 -7.30
CA ILE A 180 -18.22 5.10 -6.57
C ILE A 180 -18.70 5.42 -5.16
N TYR A 181 -19.64 4.61 -4.69
CA TYR A 181 -20.20 4.68 -3.36
C TYR A 181 -20.45 3.29 -2.78
N PHE A 182 -20.17 3.10 -1.49
CA PHE A 182 -20.46 1.84 -0.80
C PHE A 182 -21.51 2.13 0.26
N GLN A 183 -22.70 1.54 0.08
CA GLN A 183 -23.83 1.78 0.99
C GLN A 183 -23.57 1.13 2.35
N HIS A 184 -23.96 1.84 3.40
CA HIS A 184 -23.88 1.38 4.78
C HIS A 184 -25.23 1.59 5.50
N PRO A 185 -25.72 0.61 6.28
CA PRO A 185 -27.08 0.65 6.88
C PRO A 185 -27.30 1.81 7.84
N ASP A 186 -26.22 2.25 8.49
CA ASP A 186 -26.24 3.32 9.50
C ASP A 186 -25.78 4.68 8.94
N GLU A 187 -26.11 4.98 7.68
CA GLU A 187 -25.81 6.27 7.06
C GLU A 187 -26.77 7.37 7.49
N PHE A 188 -26.24 8.59 7.55
CA PHE A 188 -27.06 9.76 7.81
C PHE A 188 -27.96 10.04 6.60
N PRO A 189 -29.28 10.24 6.79
CA PRO A 189 -30.18 10.59 5.68
C PRO A 189 -29.72 11.84 4.91
N SER A 190 -29.18 12.84 5.61
CA SER A 190 -28.62 14.05 5.00
C SER A 190 -27.42 13.79 4.08
N VAL A 191 -26.70 12.68 4.25
CA VAL A 191 -25.62 12.26 3.35
C VAL A 191 -26.22 11.66 2.09
N ILE A 192 -27.19 10.74 2.21
CA ILE A 192 -27.90 10.16 1.06
C ILE A 192 -28.54 11.24 0.20
N SER A 193 -29.29 12.16 0.81
CA SER A 193 -29.92 13.26 0.08
C SER A 193 -28.90 14.12 -0.66
N LEU A 194 -27.73 14.40 -0.05
CA LEU A 194 -26.66 15.12 -0.74
C LEU A 194 -26.15 14.34 -1.96
N LEU A 195 -25.95 13.04 -1.84
CA LEU A 195 -25.45 12.19 -2.94
C LEU A 195 -26.45 12.19 -4.10
N GLU A 196 -27.74 11.99 -3.82
CA GLU A 196 -28.82 12.01 -4.82
C GLU A 196 -28.93 13.39 -5.51
N GLU A 197 -28.95 14.47 -4.72
CA GLU A 197 -28.96 15.85 -5.25
C GLU A 197 -27.73 16.12 -6.11
N THR A 198 -26.56 15.60 -5.72
CA THR A 198 -25.32 15.75 -6.50
C THR A 198 -25.41 15.01 -7.85
N VAL A 199 -25.90 13.77 -7.84
CA VAL A 199 -26.07 12.94 -9.03
C VAL A 199 -27.04 13.57 -10.02
N GLU A 200 -28.18 14.07 -9.52
CA GLU A 200 -29.16 14.76 -10.34
C GLU A 200 -28.62 16.09 -10.89
N LYS A 201 -28.06 16.94 -10.02
CA LYS A 201 -27.64 18.30 -10.38
C LYS A 201 -26.46 18.34 -11.33
N TYR A 202 -25.50 17.44 -11.16
CA TYR A 202 -24.26 17.43 -11.94
C TYR A 202 -24.20 16.32 -12.98
N ASP A 203 -25.29 15.54 -13.14
CA ASP A 203 -25.44 14.48 -14.14
C ASP A 203 -24.21 13.54 -14.16
N VAL A 204 -23.79 13.09 -12.98
CA VAL A 204 -22.66 12.18 -12.81
C VAL A 204 -23.13 10.74 -12.69
N GLU A 205 -22.32 9.80 -13.14
CA GLU A 205 -22.61 8.37 -13.02
C GLU A 205 -22.18 7.86 -11.64
N MET A 206 -23.15 7.45 -10.81
CA MET A 206 -22.92 6.85 -9.51
C MET A 206 -22.97 5.33 -9.61
N LEU A 207 -21.86 4.69 -9.27
CA LEU A 207 -21.73 3.24 -9.13
C LEU A 207 -21.79 2.90 -7.63
N ALA A 208 -23.00 2.61 -7.16
CA ALA A 208 -23.26 2.26 -5.78
C ALA A 208 -23.20 0.74 -5.57
N PHE A 209 -22.49 0.31 -4.55
CA PHE A 209 -22.46 -1.08 -4.11
C PHE A 209 -23.43 -1.29 -2.94
N GLU A 210 -24.24 -2.36 -3.05
CA GLU A 210 -25.19 -2.75 -2.00
C GLU A 210 -24.50 -3.05 -0.67
N GLU A 211 -25.28 -2.89 0.40
CA GLU A 211 -24.90 -3.30 1.74
C GLU A 211 -24.32 -4.73 1.78
N GLY A 212 -23.22 -4.90 2.49
CA GLY A 212 -22.53 -6.18 2.60
C GLY A 212 -21.50 -6.46 1.50
N THR A 213 -21.46 -5.65 0.43
CA THR A 213 -20.36 -5.68 -0.54
C THR A 213 -19.10 -5.09 0.10
N SER A 214 -18.06 -5.91 0.28
CA SER A 214 -16.80 -5.41 0.83
C SER A 214 -16.08 -4.50 -0.16
N PHE A 215 -15.37 -3.50 0.37
CA PHE A 215 -14.61 -2.54 -0.44
C PHE A 215 -13.67 -3.22 -1.47
N PRO A 216 -12.88 -4.26 -1.11
CA PRO A 216 -12.07 -4.97 -2.10
C PRO A 216 -12.89 -5.65 -3.19
N LYS A 217 -14.02 -6.30 -2.86
CA LYS A 217 -14.87 -6.99 -3.84
C LYS A 217 -15.46 -6.04 -4.87
N GLY A 218 -15.98 -4.89 -4.41
CA GLY A 218 -16.54 -3.88 -5.32
C GLY A 218 -15.49 -3.30 -6.27
N LEU A 219 -14.29 -3.00 -5.77
CA LEU A 219 -13.20 -2.53 -6.63
C LEU A 219 -12.71 -3.61 -7.59
N THR A 220 -12.64 -4.88 -7.16
CA THR A 220 -12.24 -6.00 -8.02
C THR A 220 -13.15 -6.09 -9.23
N TYR A 221 -14.46 -6.02 -9.00
CA TYR A 221 -15.45 -6.01 -10.08
C TYR A 221 -15.19 -4.87 -11.08
N LEU A 222 -14.92 -3.65 -10.62
CA LEU A 222 -14.66 -2.53 -11.52
C LEU A 222 -13.37 -2.70 -12.33
N VAL A 223 -12.29 -3.14 -11.70
CA VAL A 223 -11.00 -3.32 -12.37
C VAL A 223 -11.07 -4.43 -13.41
N GLU A 224 -11.73 -5.54 -13.09
CA GLU A 224 -11.84 -6.71 -13.98
C GLU A 224 -12.79 -6.50 -15.16
N ASN A 225 -13.67 -5.49 -15.12
CA ASN A 225 -14.71 -5.28 -16.14
C ASN A 225 -14.61 -3.90 -16.82
N ASN A 226 -13.52 -3.16 -16.65
CA ASN A 226 -13.37 -1.83 -17.25
C ASN A 226 -13.00 -1.90 -18.75
N HIS A 227 -14.02 -1.91 -19.61
CA HIS A 227 -13.89 -1.88 -21.06
C HIS A 227 -14.43 -0.54 -21.61
N PRO A 228 -13.57 0.50 -21.80
CA PRO A 228 -14.01 1.80 -22.31
C PRO A 228 -14.50 1.72 -23.77
N PRO A 229 -15.54 2.48 -24.15
CA PRO A 229 -16.12 2.40 -25.48
C PRO A 229 -15.17 2.97 -26.55
N ASN A 230 -15.06 2.25 -27.66
CA ASN A 230 -14.21 2.59 -28.82
C ASN A 230 -14.69 3.83 -29.63
N LYS A 231 -15.62 4.64 -29.10
CA LYS A 231 -16.30 5.72 -29.82
C LYS A 231 -15.64 7.11 -29.69
N CYS A 232 -14.58 7.25 -28.90
CA CYS A 232 -13.94 8.55 -28.64
C CYS A 232 -12.62 8.79 -29.38
N GLY A 233 -12.12 7.81 -30.17
CA GLY A 233 -10.84 7.91 -30.87
C GLY A 233 -9.60 7.96 -29.95
N MET A 234 -9.77 7.91 -28.63
CA MET A 234 -8.69 7.91 -27.63
C MET A 234 -8.16 6.50 -27.30
N TYR A 235 -8.98 5.48 -27.48
CA TYR A 235 -8.60 4.07 -27.25
C TYR A 235 -8.73 3.33 -28.57
N GLN A 236 -7.76 2.46 -28.87
CA GLN A 236 -7.78 1.64 -30.08
C GLN A 236 -8.91 0.61 -29.98
N SER A 237 -9.49 0.21 -31.12
CA SER A 237 -10.52 -0.84 -31.15
C SER A 237 -9.98 -2.13 -30.55
N LEU A 238 -10.38 -2.43 -29.32
CA LEU A 238 -10.04 -3.66 -28.65
C LEU A 238 -11.04 -4.76 -29.02
N SER A 239 -10.56 -5.98 -29.22
CA SER A 239 -11.43 -7.16 -29.39
C SER A 239 -12.21 -7.42 -28.09
N ALA A 240 -13.31 -8.17 -28.18
CA ALA A 240 -14.08 -8.57 -26.99
C ALA A 240 -13.23 -9.34 -25.94
N ASP A 241 -12.12 -9.93 -26.38
CA ASP A 241 -11.18 -10.70 -25.53
C ASP A 241 -10.00 -9.87 -24.99
N ALA A 242 -9.98 -8.55 -25.22
CA ALA A 242 -8.89 -7.70 -24.76
C ALA A 242 -8.88 -7.53 -23.23
N PRO A 243 -7.70 -7.38 -22.60
CA PRO A 243 -7.61 -7.17 -21.17
C PRO A 243 -8.32 -5.86 -20.76
N PRO A 244 -8.90 -5.78 -19.55
CA PRO A 244 -9.50 -4.57 -19.01
C PRO A 244 -8.51 -3.40 -18.98
N HIS A 245 -8.99 -2.20 -19.25
CA HIS A 245 -8.13 -1.01 -19.22
C HIS A 245 -7.86 -0.59 -17.76
N PRO A 246 -6.60 -0.24 -17.39
CA PRO A 246 -6.27 0.20 -16.04
C PRO A 246 -7.14 1.36 -15.55
N LEU A 247 -7.50 1.33 -14.27
CA LEU A 247 -8.28 2.36 -13.59
C LEU A 247 -7.40 3.21 -12.64
N ALA A 248 -7.80 4.46 -12.47
CA ALA A 248 -7.29 5.35 -11.44
C ALA A 248 -8.45 5.89 -10.58
N PHE A 249 -8.32 5.74 -9.26
CA PHE A 249 -9.30 6.19 -8.28
C PHE A 249 -8.84 7.48 -7.61
N ILE A 250 -9.66 8.53 -7.71
CA ILE A 250 -9.44 9.80 -7.03
C ILE A 250 -10.01 9.72 -5.62
N LEU A 251 -9.16 9.94 -4.63
CA LEU A 251 -9.49 9.78 -3.21
C LEU A 251 -9.36 11.13 -2.47
N GLY A 252 -10.29 11.37 -1.54
CA GLY A 252 -10.30 12.54 -0.65
C GLY A 252 -9.44 12.38 0.61
N THR A 253 -8.37 11.58 0.56
CA THR A 253 -7.49 11.33 1.71
C THR A 253 -6.59 12.55 1.96
N ARG A 254 -6.51 13.03 3.21
CA ARG A 254 -5.54 14.04 3.66
C ARG A 254 -4.46 13.39 4.54
N SER A 255 -3.28 14.00 4.65
CA SER A 255 -2.13 13.47 5.41
C SER A 255 -2.45 13.12 6.86
N ASP A 256 -3.39 13.85 7.45
CA ASP A 256 -3.76 13.72 8.86
C ASP A 256 -4.86 12.66 9.07
N ASP A 257 -5.35 12.00 8.01
CA ASP A 257 -6.31 10.91 8.14
C ASP A 257 -5.63 9.63 8.68
N PRO A 258 -6.31 8.83 9.52
CA PRO A 258 -5.73 7.64 10.15
C PRO A 258 -5.17 6.58 9.19
N ASN A 259 -5.63 6.59 7.93
CA ASN A 259 -5.22 5.64 6.90
C ASN A 259 -4.30 6.28 5.84
N ALA A 260 -3.88 7.54 6.03
CA ALA A 260 -3.11 8.30 5.04
C ALA A 260 -1.64 7.88 4.99
N GLY A 261 -1.03 7.50 6.11
CA GLY A 261 0.31 6.89 6.19
C GLY A 261 1.37 7.52 5.26
N SER A 262 2.27 6.70 4.71
CA SER A 262 3.29 7.10 3.72
C SER A 262 2.75 7.17 2.27
N GLN A 263 1.47 7.49 2.07
CA GLN A 263 0.92 7.60 0.72
C GLN A 263 1.52 8.81 -0.01
N GLY A 264 1.83 8.64 -1.30
CA GLY A 264 2.11 9.76 -2.19
C GLY A 264 0.85 10.29 -2.87
N ILE A 265 1.00 11.38 -3.62
CA ILE A 265 -0.05 11.93 -4.50
C ILE A 265 -0.54 10.85 -5.48
N TYR A 266 0.38 10.08 -6.04
CA TYR A 266 0.11 8.87 -6.81
C TYR A 266 0.63 7.66 -6.06
N ALA A 267 -0.22 6.66 -5.82
CA ALA A 267 0.18 5.45 -5.13
C ALA A 267 -0.54 4.22 -5.71
N PRO A 268 0.13 3.08 -5.91
CA PRO A 268 -0.58 1.85 -6.27
C PRO A 268 -1.58 1.46 -5.16
N SER A 269 -2.61 0.70 -5.51
CA SER A 269 -3.48 0.05 -4.55
C SER A 269 -2.70 -0.87 -3.60
N SER A 270 -3.27 -1.15 -2.42
CA SER A 270 -2.68 -2.09 -1.47
C SER A 270 -2.73 -3.53 -1.99
N HIS A 271 -1.80 -4.38 -1.55
CA HIS A 271 -1.64 -5.76 -2.04
C HIS A 271 -2.88 -6.67 -1.92
N TYR A 272 -3.79 -6.39 -0.99
CA TYR A 272 -5.05 -7.15 -0.83
C TYR A 272 -6.19 -6.63 -1.73
N MET A 273 -5.92 -5.60 -2.53
CA MET A 273 -6.88 -4.95 -3.44
C MET A 273 -6.49 -5.26 -4.90
N PRO A 274 -7.43 -5.20 -5.86
CA PRO A 274 -7.08 -5.29 -7.27
C PRO A 274 -6.10 -4.19 -7.69
N PRO A 275 -5.36 -4.35 -8.79
CA PRO A 275 -4.40 -3.34 -9.26
C PRO A 275 -5.12 -2.10 -9.82
N PHE A 276 -4.90 -0.96 -9.18
CA PHE A 276 -5.31 0.36 -9.68
C PHE A 276 -4.40 1.46 -9.12
N LEU A 277 -4.46 2.66 -9.70
CA LEU A 277 -3.74 3.83 -9.19
C LEU A 277 -4.63 4.63 -8.23
N ARG A 278 -4.13 4.97 -7.04
CA ARG A 278 -4.71 5.98 -6.16
C ARG A 278 -4.18 7.35 -6.56
N VAL A 279 -5.08 8.32 -6.66
CA VAL A 279 -4.78 9.73 -6.93
C VAL A 279 -5.32 10.54 -5.74
N ASN A 280 -4.42 11.12 -4.95
CA ASN A 280 -4.71 11.86 -3.72
C ASN A 280 -4.42 13.37 -3.92
N PRO A 281 -5.23 14.11 -4.70
CA PRO A 281 -4.88 15.48 -5.11
C PRO A 281 -4.93 16.50 -3.96
N ILE A 282 -5.56 16.14 -2.83
CA ILE A 282 -5.67 16.98 -1.64
C ILE A 282 -4.86 16.43 -0.46
N LEU A 283 -3.89 15.55 -0.69
CA LEU A 283 -3.14 14.89 0.37
C LEU A 283 -2.52 15.88 1.37
N HIS A 284 -1.98 17.00 0.87
CA HIS A 284 -1.36 18.04 1.70
C HIS A 284 -2.32 19.18 2.08
N TRP A 285 -3.62 19.01 1.84
CA TRP A 285 -4.60 20.00 2.27
C TRP A 285 -4.84 19.90 3.78
N THR A 286 -5.02 21.05 4.42
CA THR A 286 -5.40 21.13 5.83
C THR A 286 -6.92 21.16 5.96
N TYR A 287 -7.43 21.01 7.18
CA TYR A 287 -8.85 21.22 7.47
C TYR A 287 -9.32 22.61 7.02
N GLY A 288 -8.47 23.63 7.21
CA GLY A 288 -8.73 24.99 6.75
C GLY A 288 -8.83 25.10 5.23
N HIS A 289 -7.95 24.44 4.47
CA HIS A 289 -8.02 24.43 2.99
C HIS A 289 -9.35 23.86 2.50
N VAL A 290 -9.82 22.76 3.08
CA VAL A 290 -11.09 22.11 2.72
C VAL A 290 -12.27 23.06 2.87
N TRP A 291 -12.42 23.67 4.05
CA TRP A 291 -13.53 24.58 4.29
C TRP A 291 -13.41 25.89 3.51
N HIS A 292 -12.21 26.45 3.41
CA HIS A 292 -11.99 27.67 2.65
C HIS A 292 -12.37 27.47 1.19
N PHE A 293 -11.96 26.36 0.57
CA PHE A 293 -12.36 26.00 -0.79
C PHE A 293 -13.89 25.87 -0.94
N LEU A 294 -14.54 25.03 -0.13
CA LEU A 294 -15.99 24.80 -0.24
C LEU A 294 -16.78 26.11 -0.07
N ARG A 295 -16.37 26.96 0.86
CA ARG A 295 -17.04 28.23 1.16
C ARG A 295 -16.74 29.31 0.13
N LEU A 296 -15.48 29.45 -0.30
CA LEU A 296 -15.06 30.46 -1.28
C LEU A 296 -15.79 30.24 -2.61
N PHE A 297 -15.87 29.00 -3.07
CA PHE A 297 -16.53 28.65 -4.34
C PHE A 297 -18.04 28.39 -4.23
N LYS A 298 -18.61 28.50 -3.02
CA LYS A 298 -20.04 28.29 -2.71
C LYS A 298 -20.53 26.91 -3.18
N LEU A 299 -19.75 25.90 -2.85
CA LEU A 299 -19.99 24.51 -3.23
C LEU A 299 -20.85 23.82 -2.17
N GLU A 300 -21.62 22.82 -2.61
CA GLU A 300 -22.52 22.08 -1.73
C GLU A 300 -21.75 21.09 -0.85
N TYR A 301 -22.20 20.97 0.39
CA TYR A 301 -21.68 20.03 1.38
C TYR A 301 -22.82 19.60 2.30
N CYS A 302 -22.64 18.51 3.04
CA CYS A 302 -23.68 17.95 3.89
C CYS A 302 -24.15 18.96 4.97
N SER A 303 -25.46 19.12 5.14
CA SER A 303 -26.02 20.11 6.08
C SER A 303 -25.63 19.86 7.54
N LEU A 304 -25.29 18.62 7.90
CA LEU A 304 -24.81 18.25 9.24
C LEU A 304 -23.58 19.06 9.65
N TYR A 305 -22.73 19.48 8.70
CA TYR A 305 -21.59 20.33 9.02
C TYR A 305 -22.01 21.71 9.53
N ASP A 306 -23.18 22.24 9.12
CA ASP A 306 -23.71 23.49 9.69
C ASP A 306 -24.29 23.29 11.11
N GLU A 307 -24.56 22.04 11.49
CA GLU A 307 -25.09 21.63 12.80
C GLU A 307 -23.98 21.24 13.80
N GLY A 308 -22.71 21.47 13.44
CA GLY A 308 -21.56 21.26 14.32
C GLY A 308 -20.86 19.91 14.19
N TYR A 309 -21.27 19.06 13.26
CA TYR A 309 -20.52 17.85 12.93
C TYR A 309 -19.24 18.21 12.18
N THR A 310 -18.08 17.67 12.56
CA THR A 310 -16.78 17.99 11.92
C THR A 310 -16.18 16.81 11.15
N SER A 311 -16.64 15.58 11.46
CA SER A 311 -16.27 14.33 10.81
C SER A 311 -17.50 13.43 10.77
N LEU A 312 -17.86 12.88 9.61
CA LEU A 312 -19.04 12.02 9.43
C LEU A 312 -18.64 10.56 9.33
N GLY A 313 -19.27 9.67 10.10
CA GLY A 313 -19.23 8.22 9.87
C GLY A 313 -20.64 7.70 10.06
N THR A 314 -20.84 6.76 10.98
CA THR A 314 -22.19 6.19 11.16
C THR A 314 -23.03 7.02 12.11
N VAL A 315 -24.35 6.95 11.95
CA VAL A 315 -25.33 7.57 12.88
C VAL A 315 -25.10 7.11 14.32
N LYS A 316 -24.55 5.89 14.51
CA LYS A 316 -24.30 5.29 15.82
C LYS A 316 -23.06 5.81 16.53
N ASP A 317 -22.05 6.27 15.79
CA ASP A 317 -20.73 6.63 16.33
C ASP A 317 -20.38 8.11 16.21
N THR A 318 -21.27 8.91 15.63
CA THR A 318 -20.99 10.30 15.28
C THR A 318 -21.93 11.26 16.02
N ILE A 319 -21.36 12.19 16.77
CA ILE A 319 -22.04 13.31 17.45
C ILE A 319 -21.46 14.66 16.98
N PRO A 320 -22.16 15.79 17.19
CA PRO A 320 -21.59 17.11 16.95
C PRO A 320 -20.29 17.31 17.75
N CYS A 321 -19.35 18.07 17.20
CA CYS A 321 -18.06 18.29 17.83
C CYS A 321 -18.21 19.13 19.11
N PRO A 322 -17.78 18.63 20.28
CA PRO A 322 -17.89 19.36 21.54
C PRO A 322 -17.17 20.73 21.50
N ALA A 323 -16.09 20.84 20.74
CA ALA A 323 -15.34 22.08 20.58
C ALA A 323 -16.10 23.21 19.85
N LEU A 324 -17.27 22.91 19.28
CA LEU A 324 -18.15 23.86 18.59
C LEU A 324 -19.40 24.23 19.40
N GLU A 325 -19.54 23.75 20.62
CA GLU A 325 -20.71 24.04 21.46
C GLU A 325 -20.80 25.53 21.81
N LYS A 326 -22.01 26.10 21.74
CA LYS A 326 -22.30 27.49 22.08
C LYS A 326 -22.68 27.63 23.55
N GLU A 327 -22.25 28.74 24.17
CA GLU A 327 -22.82 29.18 25.45
C GLU A 327 -24.32 29.42 25.28
N GLY A 328 -25.16 28.58 25.88
CA GLY A 328 -26.63 28.63 25.75
C GLY A 328 -27.26 27.54 24.87
N GLY A 329 -26.46 26.60 24.33
CA GLY A 329 -26.93 25.42 23.60
C GLY A 329 -26.85 25.56 22.07
N GLY A 330 -26.75 24.40 21.41
CA GLY A 330 -26.50 24.31 19.96
C GLY A 330 -25.02 24.46 19.60
N PHE A 331 -24.71 24.34 18.31
CA PHE A 331 -23.32 24.30 17.83
C PHE A 331 -23.03 25.37 16.79
N TYR A 332 -21.78 25.81 16.71
CA TYR A 332 -21.25 26.53 15.56
C TYR A 332 -21.02 25.57 14.38
N PRO A 333 -21.10 26.05 13.13
CA PRO A 333 -20.76 25.25 11.96
C PRO A 333 -19.31 24.73 11.98
N ALA A 334 -19.07 23.61 11.32
CA ALA A 334 -17.79 22.91 11.24
C ALA A 334 -16.63 23.81 10.82
N TYR A 335 -16.84 24.69 9.83
CA TYR A 335 -15.83 25.62 9.35
C TYR A 335 -15.39 26.68 10.38
N MET A 336 -16.04 26.75 11.54
CA MET A 336 -15.63 27.61 12.66
C MET A 336 -14.72 26.91 13.68
N LEU A 337 -14.34 25.64 13.44
CA LEU A 337 -13.44 24.89 14.32
C LEU A 337 -12.05 25.53 14.31
N ARG A 338 -11.57 25.95 15.49
CA ARG A 338 -10.29 26.65 15.65
C ARG A 338 -9.10 25.70 15.80
N ASP A 339 -9.29 24.63 16.55
CA ASP A 339 -8.29 23.58 16.72
C ASP A 339 -8.66 22.39 15.83
N TRP A 340 -7.94 22.26 14.71
CA TRP A 340 -8.21 21.23 13.71
C TRP A 340 -7.86 19.82 14.18
N SER A 341 -7.02 19.67 15.21
CA SER A 341 -6.73 18.35 15.80
C SER A 341 -7.99 17.69 16.40
N LEU A 342 -9.00 18.51 16.73
CA LEU A 342 -10.28 18.08 17.27
C LEU A 342 -11.32 17.72 16.19
N GLU A 343 -10.92 17.63 14.91
CA GLU A 343 -11.82 17.26 13.82
C GLU A 343 -12.63 15.98 14.12
N ARG A 344 -12.03 15.02 14.80
CA ARG A 344 -12.64 13.72 15.15
C ARG A 344 -13.11 13.64 16.61
N ALA A 345 -13.15 14.75 17.34
CA ALA A 345 -13.60 14.76 18.74
C ALA A 345 -15.10 14.42 18.91
N GLY A 346 -15.90 14.57 17.85
CA GLY A 346 -17.31 14.14 17.81
C GLY A 346 -17.52 12.64 17.55
N ARG A 347 -16.55 11.78 17.85
CA ARG A 347 -16.68 10.32 17.69
C ARG A 347 -16.92 9.66 19.04
N LEU A 348 -17.98 8.86 19.13
CA LEU A 348 -18.21 8.04 20.31
C LEU A 348 -17.20 6.90 20.31
N ASP A 349 -16.40 6.79 21.37
CA ASP A 349 -15.53 5.64 21.57
C ASP A 349 -16.37 4.36 21.51
N LYS A 350 -15.92 3.37 20.73
CA LYS A 350 -16.42 2.00 20.87
C LYS A 350 -16.13 1.58 22.29
N LYS A 351 -17.14 1.60 23.18
CA LYS A 351 -16.99 1.14 24.57
C LYS A 351 -16.19 -0.17 24.58
N LYS A 352 -15.01 -0.15 25.23
CA LYS A 352 -14.48 -1.37 25.85
C LYS A 352 -15.63 -1.94 26.68
N LYS A 353 -15.93 -3.24 26.53
CA LYS A 353 -16.90 -3.92 27.42
C LYS A 353 -16.53 -3.59 28.86
N GLU A 354 -17.33 -2.76 29.52
CA GLU A 354 -17.10 -2.39 30.91
C GLU A 354 -17.43 -3.59 31.82
N PRO A 355 -16.64 -3.82 32.88
CA PRO A 355 -16.95 -4.79 33.91
C PRO A 355 -18.21 -4.35 34.66
N LYS A 356 -19.07 -5.30 35.02
CA LYS A 356 -20.24 -5.02 35.85
C LYS A 356 -19.81 -4.44 37.20
N GLU A 357 -20.41 -3.31 37.55
CA GLU A 357 -20.29 -2.62 38.84
C GLU A 357 -20.63 -3.57 40.01
N ASN A 358 -19.72 -3.62 40.99
CA ASN A 358 -20.03 -4.07 42.34
C ASN A 358 -20.51 -2.85 43.14
N ASN A 359 -21.69 -2.96 43.74
CA ASN A 359 -22.08 -2.07 44.83
C ASN A 359 -21.33 -2.41 46.12
N GLU A 360 -21.11 -1.35 46.89
CA GLU A 360 -20.15 -1.11 47.96
C GLU A 360 -20.33 -1.91 49.27
N SER A 361 -19.33 -1.71 50.14
CA SER A 361 -19.18 -2.00 51.58
C SER A 361 -18.76 -3.44 51.91
N GLU A 362 -17.69 -3.74 52.66
CA GLU A 362 -16.92 -2.99 53.66
C GLU A 362 -15.54 -3.67 53.86
N ASP A 363 -14.50 -2.85 53.96
CA ASP A 363 -13.34 -2.92 54.85
C ASP A 363 -12.65 -4.26 55.22
N VAL A 364 -11.35 -4.28 54.85
CA VAL A 364 -10.18 -4.42 55.75
C VAL A 364 -9.55 -5.81 55.97
N ASP A 365 -8.27 -5.76 55.62
CA ASP A 365 -7.06 -6.44 56.08
C ASP A 365 -6.62 -7.82 55.60
N VAL A 366 -5.37 -7.74 55.16
CA VAL A 366 -4.43 -8.74 54.75
C VAL A 366 -3.93 -9.49 55.99
N SER A 367 -4.09 -10.82 56.01
CA SER A 367 -3.03 -11.80 56.28
C SER A 367 -3.54 -13.09 56.96
N LYS A 368 -3.37 -14.22 56.26
CA LYS A 368 -2.53 -15.36 56.67
C LYS A 368 -2.82 -16.59 55.81
N HIS A 369 -1.72 -17.19 55.34
CA HIS A 369 -1.65 -18.54 54.80
C HIS A 369 -2.25 -19.58 55.76
N GLN A 370 -2.98 -20.57 55.23
CA GLN A 370 -2.49 -21.96 55.07
C GLN A 370 -3.64 -22.91 54.69
N VAL A 371 -3.38 -23.71 53.64
CA VAL A 371 -3.59 -25.17 53.52
C VAL A 371 -5.02 -25.70 53.79
N THR A 372 -5.65 -26.30 52.78
CA THR A 372 -5.72 -27.77 52.60
C THR A 372 -6.65 -28.09 51.41
N MET A 373 -6.15 -28.86 50.45
CA MET A 373 -6.96 -29.56 49.45
C MET A 373 -7.49 -30.89 50.02
N SER A 374 -8.75 -31.19 49.76
CA SER A 374 -9.26 -32.55 49.54
C SER A 374 -10.61 -32.46 48.80
N GLN A 375 -10.67 -32.91 47.55
CA GLN A 375 -11.09 -34.25 47.10
C GLN A 375 -12.59 -34.51 47.34
N THR A 376 -13.41 -34.78 46.33
CA THR A 376 -13.48 -36.02 45.52
C THR A 376 -14.63 -35.83 44.50
N SER A 377 -14.90 -36.66 43.49
CA SER A 377 -14.20 -37.60 42.61
C SER A 377 -15.32 -38.46 41.99
N SER A 378 -15.30 -38.72 40.69
CA SER A 378 -15.82 -39.99 40.16
C SER A 378 -15.20 -40.26 38.79
N THR A 379 -14.23 -41.16 38.87
CA THR A 379 -13.43 -41.88 37.87
C THR A 379 -14.18 -43.04 37.21
N VAL A 380 -13.78 -43.44 35.99
CA VAL A 380 -13.49 -44.85 35.66
C VAL A 380 -12.29 -44.92 34.69
N SER A 381 -11.42 -45.91 34.92
CA SER A 381 -10.03 -46.07 34.47
C SER A 381 -9.85 -47.08 33.33
N LEU A 382 -8.71 -46.97 32.64
CA LEU A 382 -8.06 -48.01 31.83
C LEU A 382 -7.49 -49.15 32.69
N ALA A 383 -7.54 -50.40 32.17
CA ALA A 383 -6.42 -51.32 31.97
C ALA A 383 -6.90 -52.75 31.60
N ASP A 384 -6.40 -53.33 30.50
CA ASP A 384 -5.79 -54.69 30.42
C ASP A 384 -5.53 -55.18 28.95
N VAL A 385 -4.24 -55.25 28.56
CA VAL A 385 -3.48 -56.35 27.84
C VAL A 385 -3.88 -56.80 26.40
N PRO A 386 -3.02 -57.34 25.47
CA PRO A 386 -1.53 -57.43 25.32
C PRO A 386 -0.93 -56.98 23.95
N ARG A 387 0.42 -56.92 23.89
CA ARG A 387 1.27 -56.93 22.69
C ARG A 387 1.42 -58.35 22.11
N GLU A 388 1.28 -58.56 20.79
CA GLU A 388 2.17 -59.37 19.91
C GLU A 388 1.65 -59.57 18.46
N GLN A 389 2.62 -59.68 17.52
CA GLN A 389 2.59 -60.23 16.15
C GLN A 389 1.89 -59.39 15.05
N GLN A 390 2.64 -58.69 14.18
CA GLN A 390 3.35 -59.17 12.99
C GLN A 390 2.46 -59.72 11.86
N ASN A 391 2.62 -59.08 10.70
CA ASN A 391 2.37 -59.54 9.32
C ASN A 391 0.92 -59.52 8.80
N ALA A 392 0.63 -58.59 7.89
CA ALA A 392 0.21 -58.91 6.52
C ALA A 392 0.18 -57.64 5.64
N GLU A 393 1.22 -57.50 4.82
CA GLU A 393 1.16 -57.20 3.39
C GLU A 393 0.21 -56.10 2.89
N ILE A 394 0.81 -54.95 2.54
CA ILE A 394 0.42 -54.24 1.32
C ILE A 394 1.68 -54.16 0.44
N HIS A 395 1.87 -55.17 -0.40
CA HIS A 395 2.55 -55.00 -1.69
C HIS A 395 1.80 -53.90 -2.46
N GLY A 396 2.41 -52.95 -3.14
CA GLY A 396 3.74 -52.90 -3.72
C GLY A 396 3.57 -52.29 -5.10
N ASN A 397 3.98 -51.05 -5.26
CA ASN A 397 4.64 -50.55 -6.47
C ASN A 397 5.43 -49.32 -6.06
N GLY A 398 6.67 -49.59 -5.66
CA GLY A 398 7.67 -48.56 -5.45
C GLY A 398 8.07 -47.95 -6.78
N ILE A 399 8.18 -46.63 -6.79
CA ILE A 399 9.23 -45.99 -7.59
C ILE A 399 10.43 -45.95 -6.66
N ILE A 400 11.38 -46.84 -6.91
CA ILE A 400 12.75 -46.70 -6.43
C ILE A 400 13.26 -45.45 -7.13
N ALA A 401 13.30 -44.32 -6.40
CA ALA A 401 14.07 -43.17 -6.84
C ALA A 401 15.54 -43.57 -6.73
N ASP A 402 16.10 -43.91 -7.89
CA ASP A 402 17.51 -44.17 -8.09
C ASP A 402 18.33 -43.02 -7.50
N SER A 403 19.39 -43.36 -6.79
CA SER A 403 20.24 -42.46 -6.01
C SER A 403 21.19 -41.65 -6.91
N THR A 404 20.63 -40.91 -7.86
CA THR A 404 21.33 -40.02 -8.80
C THR A 404 20.52 -38.76 -9.11
N ASN A 405 19.76 -38.22 -8.15
CA ASN A 405 19.16 -36.90 -8.33
C ASN A 405 20.19 -35.82 -8.03
N VAL A 406 20.73 -35.25 -9.12
CA VAL A 406 21.39 -33.93 -9.12
C VAL A 406 20.52 -32.98 -8.31
N GLU A 407 21.05 -32.46 -7.19
CA GLU A 407 20.43 -31.40 -6.41
C GLU A 407 20.13 -30.22 -7.35
N SER A 408 18.88 -30.09 -7.78
CA SER A 408 18.46 -28.99 -8.64
C SER A 408 18.44 -27.73 -7.80
N THR A 409 19.50 -26.93 -7.90
CA THR A 409 19.56 -25.61 -7.29
C THR A 409 18.90 -24.60 -8.24
N ILE A 410 18.01 -23.76 -7.71
CA ILE A 410 17.39 -22.68 -8.50
C ILE A 410 18.20 -21.40 -8.24
N PRO A 411 18.72 -20.72 -9.29
CA PRO A 411 19.34 -19.42 -9.12
C PRO A 411 18.32 -18.41 -8.58
N TYR A 412 18.56 -17.91 -7.36
CA TYR A 412 17.66 -17.00 -6.65
C TYR A 412 18.46 -15.83 -6.07
N SER A 413 18.03 -14.61 -6.38
CA SER A 413 18.58 -13.37 -5.83
C SER A 413 17.61 -12.85 -4.77
N PRO A 414 17.94 -12.96 -3.47
CA PRO A 414 17.06 -12.48 -2.41
C PRO A 414 16.96 -10.96 -2.40
N SER A 415 15.81 -10.46 -1.93
CA SER A 415 15.57 -9.05 -1.67
C SER A 415 15.78 -8.70 -0.20
N VAL A 416 16.48 -7.59 0.03
CA VAL A 416 16.81 -7.05 1.35
C VAL A 416 16.20 -5.66 1.50
N ALA A 417 15.57 -5.38 2.63
CA ALA A 417 15.31 -4.01 3.08
C ALA A 417 16.25 -3.65 4.23
N LEU A 418 16.87 -2.47 4.18
CA LEU A 418 17.72 -1.94 5.23
C LEU A 418 16.98 -0.85 6.02
N ILE A 419 16.91 -1.00 7.33
CA ILE A 419 16.43 0.02 8.26
C ILE A 419 17.64 0.56 9.04
N VAL A 420 18.02 1.79 8.77
CA VAL A 420 19.04 2.51 9.53
C VAL A 420 18.37 3.31 10.64
N ILE A 421 18.80 3.11 11.87
CA ILE A 421 18.19 3.65 13.07
C ILE A 421 19.24 4.54 13.74
N GLY A 422 18.94 5.83 13.83
CA GLY A 422 19.88 6.83 14.34
C GLY A 422 19.32 8.23 14.28
N ASP A 423 19.02 8.81 15.44
CA ASP A 423 18.55 10.18 15.60
C ASP A 423 19.57 11.22 15.09
N GLU A 424 20.86 10.96 15.24
CA GLU A 424 21.96 11.78 14.75
C GLU A 424 22.03 11.84 13.22
N LEU A 425 21.61 10.77 12.55
CA LEU A 425 21.51 10.72 11.09
C LEU A 425 20.38 11.62 10.61
N LEU A 426 19.21 11.53 11.24
CA LEU A 426 18.06 12.38 10.92
C LEU A 426 18.32 13.87 11.21
N LYS A 427 19.13 14.16 12.23
CA LYS A 427 19.57 15.52 12.56
C LYS A 427 20.72 16.02 11.66
N GLY A 428 21.27 15.17 10.79
CA GLY A 428 22.41 15.49 9.93
C GLY A 428 23.72 15.73 10.69
N LEU A 429 23.83 15.26 11.93
CA LEU A 429 25.05 15.40 12.75
C LEU A 429 26.14 14.42 12.32
N THR A 430 25.76 13.33 11.66
CA THR A 430 26.67 12.31 11.13
C THR A 430 26.18 11.90 9.74
N SER A 431 27.11 11.74 8.81
CA SER A 431 26.79 11.20 7.48
C SER A 431 26.65 9.69 7.57
N ASP A 432 25.57 9.15 6.98
CA ASP A 432 25.42 7.69 6.90
C ASP A 432 26.49 7.07 5.99
N ALA A 433 27.14 6.03 6.51
CA ALA A 433 28.07 5.18 5.76
C ALA A 433 27.51 3.76 5.56
N ASN A 434 26.44 3.39 6.27
CA ASN A 434 25.95 2.02 6.34
C ASN A 434 25.12 1.67 5.10
N VAL A 435 24.36 2.60 4.54
CA VAL A 435 23.65 2.38 3.28
C VAL A 435 24.64 2.11 2.15
N LEU A 436 25.74 2.87 2.09
CA LEU A 436 26.78 2.66 1.07
C LEU A 436 27.45 1.29 1.25
N ALA A 437 27.83 0.93 2.48
CA ALA A 437 28.43 -0.37 2.78
C ALA A 437 27.50 -1.53 2.41
N ALA A 438 26.22 -1.45 2.81
CA ALA A 438 25.22 -2.46 2.46
C ALA A 438 24.98 -2.55 0.96
N SER A 439 24.84 -1.41 0.27
CA SER A 439 24.62 -1.38 -1.17
C SER A 439 25.77 -2.05 -1.93
N ARG A 440 27.01 -1.81 -1.52
CA ARG A 440 28.21 -2.44 -2.10
C ARG A 440 28.26 -3.93 -1.80
N ALA A 441 28.15 -4.32 -0.53
CA ALA A 441 28.20 -5.72 -0.10
C ALA A 441 27.12 -6.56 -0.80
N LEU A 442 25.85 -6.17 -0.69
CA LEU A 442 24.73 -6.91 -1.28
C LEU A 442 24.87 -7.01 -2.80
N ARG A 443 25.28 -5.92 -3.47
CA ARG A 443 25.53 -5.90 -4.91
C ARG A 443 26.65 -6.86 -5.32
N SER A 444 27.74 -6.96 -4.57
CA SER A 444 28.86 -7.88 -4.86
C SER A 444 28.44 -9.35 -4.83
N TYR A 445 27.44 -9.69 -4.02
CA TYR A 445 26.89 -11.05 -3.90
C TYR A 445 25.57 -11.25 -4.67
N ASN A 446 25.23 -10.31 -5.57
CA ASN A 446 24.00 -10.34 -6.37
C ASN A 446 22.72 -10.51 -5.53
N VAL A 447 22.71 -9.87 -4.36
CA VAL A 447 21.56 -9.71 -3.46
C VAL A 447 20.95 -8.32 -3.70
N SER A 448 19.63 -8.25 -3.88
CA SER A 448 18.95 -7.01 -4.21
C SER A 448 18.66 -6.18 -2.96
N LEU A 449 19.26 -5.01 -2.82
CA LEU A 449 18.81 -4.01 -1.85
C LEU A 449 17.57 -3.30 -2.41
N ALA A 450 16.39 -3.72 -1.96
CA ALA A 450 15.10 -3.32 -2.51
C ALA A 450 14.54 -2.04 -1.86
N ARG A 451 14.91 -1.77 -0.61
CA ARG A 451 14.43 -0.60 0.16
C ARG A 451 15.44 -0.19 1.20
N VAL A 452 15.52 1.12 1.45
CA VAL A 452 16.25 1.71 2.56
C VAL A 452 15.32 2.68 3.29
N SER A 453 15.31 2.62 4.62
CA SER A 453 14.62 3.57 5.49
C SER A 453 15.58 4.06 6.55
N ILE A 454 15.65 5.37 6.77
CA ILE A 454 16.40 5.98 7.88
C ILE A 454 15.36 6.53 8.85
N ILE A 455 15.38 6.08 10.10
CA ILE A 455 14.34 6.36 11.10
C ILE A 455 14.95 6.74 12.46
N SER A 456 14.13 7.35 13.32
CA SER A 456 14.52 7.75 14.67
C SER A 456 14.69 6.54 15.59
N ASP A 457 15.46 6.71 16.67
CA ASP A 457 15.62 5.74 17.76
C ASP A 457 14.38 5.68 18.68
N ASP A 458 13.20 5.65 18.07
CA ASP A 458 11.92 5.51 18.76
C ASP A 458 11.35 4.11 18.56
N SER A 459 10.92 3.49 19.67
CA SER A 459 10.50 2.09 19.66
C SER A 459 9.29 1.86 18.77
N GLN A 460 8.31 2.76 18.77
CA GLN A 460 7.10 2.59 17.97
C GLN A 460 7.41 2.79 16.48
N THR A 461 8.24 3.76 16.14
CA THR A 461 8.71 4.03 14.78
C THR A 461 9.41 2.80 14.18
N ILE A 462 10.31 2.16 14.95
CA ILE A 462 11.01 0.94 14.51
C ILE A 462 10.01 -0.22 14.32
N VAL A 463 9.06 -0.38 15.24
CA VAL A 463 8.01 -1.43 15.15
C VAL A 463 7.18 -1.26 13.89
N ASP A 464 6.67 -0.05 13.66
CA ASP A 464 5.79 0.25 12.52
C ASP A 464 6.53 0.05 11.21
N GLU A 465 7.80 0.47 11.13
CA GLU A 465 8.62 0.30 9.94
C GLU A 465 8.91 -1.18 9.65
N ILE A 466 9.31 -1.96 10.65
CA ILE A 466 9.51 -3.41 10.48
C ILE A 466 8.21 -4.08 10.01
N GLN A 467 7.08 -3.79 10.67
CA GLN A 467 5.79 -4.39 10.31
C GLN A 467 5.35 -4.01 8.90
N ARG A 468 5.63 -2.77 8.47
CA ARG A 468 5.35 -2.27 7.12
C ARG A 468 6.14 -3.03 6.06
N ILE A 469 7.42 -3.29 6.28
CA ILE A 469 8.32 -3.76 5.21
C ILE A 469 8.61 -5.26 5.24
N ARG A 470 8.50 -5.94 6.39
CA ARG A 470 8.97 -7.34 6.55
C ARG A 470 8.26 -8.37 5.67
N ASN A 471 7.10 -8.03 5.12
CA ASN A 471 6.32 -8.89 4.22
C ASN A 471 6.54 -8.56 2.73
N ASP A 472 7.17 -7.42 2.43
CA ASP A 472 7.46 -6.96 1.06
C ASP A 472 8.80 -7.49 0.53
N VAL A 473 9.69 -7.93 1.44
CA VAL A 473 11.05 -8.38 1.15
C VAL A 473 11.34 -9.72 1.81
N ASP A 474 12.35 -10.42 1.30
CA ASP A 474 12.76 -11.72 1.83
C ASP A 474 13.49 -11.56 3.17
N VAL A 475 14.29 -10.50 3.30
CA VAL A 475 15.10 -10.22 4.48
C VAL A 475 15.01 -8.76 4.88
N VAL A 476 14.86 -8.50 6.17
CA VAL A 476 15.03 -7.15 6.76
C VAL A 476 16.35 -7.11 7.51
N VAL A 477 17.12 -6.06 7.31
CA VAL A 477 18.37 -5.79 8.05
C VAL A 477 18.17 -4.49 8.82
N THR A 478 18.46 -4.50 10.11
CA THR A 478 18.53 -3.26 10.92
C THR A 478 19.98 -2.86 11.14
N SER A 479 20.23 -1.56 11.24
CA SER A 479 21.53 -0.98 11.55
C SER A 479 21.36 0.09 12.62
N GLY A 480 21.89 -0.14 13.82
CA GLY A 480 21.83 0.83 14.92
C GLY A 480 20.90 0.43 16.08
N GLY A 481 21.06 1.10 17.22
CA GLY A 481 20.24 0.92 18.42
C GLY A 481 20.36 -0.44 19.14
N VAL A 482 21.51 -1.11 19.03
CA VAL A 482 21.77 -2.46 19.61
C VAL A 482 22.71 -2.45 20.82
N GLY A 483 23.24 -1.29 21.21
CA GLY A 483 24.18 -1.15 22.31
C GLY A 483 23.53 -1.24 23.70
N PRO A 484 24.31 -0.90 24.75
CA PRO A 484 23.87 -0.99 26.13
C PRO A 484 23.12 0.25 26.65
N THR A 485 23.10 1.39 25.93
CA THR A 485 22.57 2.65 26.45
C THR A 485 21.05 2.69 26.38
N HIS A 486 20.40 3.64 27.06
CA HIS A 486 18.94 3.64 27.25
C HIS A 486 18.15 3.85 25.95
N ASP A 487 18.73 4.60 25.01
CA ASP A 487 18.31 4.89 23.65
C ASP A 487 18.47 3.69 22.67
N ASP A 488 19.27 2.68 23.00
CA ASP A 488 19.38 1.45 22.19
C ASP A 488 18.12 0.58 22.28
N VAL A 489 17.09 0.88 21.49
CA VAL A 489 15.77 0.22 21.58
C VAL A 489 15.49 -0.81 20.47
N THR A 490 16.42 -1.04 19.53
CA THR A 490 16.20 -1.87 18.33
C THR A 490 15.83 -3.30 18.66
N VAL A 491 16.58 -4.00 19.52
CA VAL A 491 16.32 -5.42 19.85
C VAL A 491 14.92 -5.61 20.46
N ARG A 492 14.53 -4.72 21.37
CA ARG A 492 13.20 -4.72 21.98
C ARG A 492 12.10 -4.44 20.94
N SER A 493 12.35 -3.47 20.06
CA SER A 493 11.40 -3.09 19.02
C SER A 493 11.21 -4.21 18.00
N VAL A 494 12.27 -4.94 17.65
CA VAL A 494 12.17 -6.15 16.81
C VAL A 494 11.34 -7.23 17.51
N ALA A 495 11.54 -7.48 18.81
CA ALA A 495 10.71 -8.43 19.57
C ALA A 495 9.23 -8.05 19.50
N GLN A 496 8.91 -6.78 19.76
CA GLN A 496 7.55 -6.25 19.69
C GLN A 496 6.96 -6.36 18.29
N ALA A 497 7.72 -6.03 17.24
CA ALA A 497 7.28 -6.14 15.85
C ALA A 497 7.00 -7.60 15.44
N CYS A 498 7.70 -8.56 16.05
CA CYS A 498 7.49 -10.00 15.86
C CYS A 498 6.40 -10.59 16.75
N GLY A 499 5.88 -9.84 17.73
CA GLY A 499 4.96 -10.38 18.74
C GLY A 499 5.63 -11.33 19.74
N SER A 500 6.97 -11.31 19.84
CA SER A 500 7.77 -12.15 20.74
C SER A 500 8.10 -11.39 22.04
N LYS A 501 8.31 -12.14 23.13
CA LYS A 501 8.84 -11.55 24.37
C LYS A 501 10.35 -11.39 24.29
N ILE A 502 10.93 -10.60 25.20
CA ILE A 502 12.38 -10.57 25.42
C ILE A 502 12.72 -11.58 26.52
N GLU A 503 13.72 -12.42 26.27
CA GLU A 503 14.23 -13.39 27.22
C GLU A 503 15.75 -13.27 27.38
N PHE A 504 16.25 -13.67 28.55
CA PHE A 504 17.68 -13.75 28.79
C PHE A 504 18.26 -14.93 28.00
N ASN A 505 19.31 -14.67 27.21
CA ASN A 505 20.03 -15.69 26.47
C ASN A 505 21.39 -15.98 27.12
N PRO A 506 21.57 -17.18 27.73
CA PRO A 506 22.81 -17.56 28.39
C PRO A 506 24.03 -17.59 27.45
N ASP A 507 23.85 -17.93 26.18
CA ASP A 507 24.96 -18.05 25.23
C ASP A 507 25.50 -16.67 24.83
N MET A 508 24.61 -15.70 24.58
CA MET A 508 24.98 -14.29 24.39
C MET A 508 25.68 -13.73 25.63
N ALA A 509 25.18 -14.05 26.82
CA ALA A 509 25.80 -13.64 28.08
C ALA A 509 27.24 -14.17 28.23
N ARG A 510 27.46 -15.47 27.97
CA ARG A 510 28.82 -16.05 28.00
C ARG A 510 29.74 -15.37 27.00
N LEU A 511 29.25 -15.13 25.78
CA LEU A 511 30.01 -14.43 24.74
C LEU A 511 30.42 -13.01 25.18
N LEU A 512 29.48 -12.24 25.76
CA LEU A 512 29.76 -10.90 26.27
C LEU A 512 30.82 -10.91 27.36
N VAL A 513 30.78 -11.87 28.29
CA VAL A 513 31.78 -12.02 29.35
C VAL A 513 33.15 -12.35 28.77
N GLU A 514 33.23 -13.31 27.85
CA GLU A 514 34.47 -13.74 27.22
C GLU A 514 35.12 -12.59 26.42
N LYS A 515 34.34 -11.88 25.59
CA LYS A 515 34.84 -10.75 24.77
C LYS A 515 35.31 -9.57 25.61
N MET A 516 34.79 -9.42 26.83
CA MET A 516 35.18 -8.37 27.77
C MET A 516 36.34 -8.79 28.69
N GLY A 517 36.98 -9.94 28.42
CA GLY A 517 38.13 -10.44 29.16
C GLY A 517 37.79 -11.06 30.51
N GLY A 518 36.52 -11.38 30.76
CA GLY A 518 36.07 -12.09 31.94
C GLY A 518 36.23 -13.60 31.81
N ASN A 519 36.36 -14.30 32.93
CA ASN A 519 36.35 -15.76 32.95
C ASN A 519 34.90 -16.27 32.98
N VAL A 520 34.55 -17.11 32.01
CA VAL A 520 33.30 -17.85 31.98
C VAL A 520 33.46 -19.09 32.86
N ASP A 521 32.74 -19.17 33.98
CA ASP A 521 32.62 -20.42 34.75
C ASP A 521 31.46 -21.24 34.19
N GLU A 522 31.80 -22.33 33.52
CA GLU A 522 30.86 -23.26 32.87
C GLU A 522 29.86 -23.90 33.85
N ASN A 523 30.11 -23.83 35.16
CA ASN A 523 29.23 -24.38 36.19
C ASN A 523 28.17 -23.40 36.70
N ASN A 524 28.20 -22.12 36.31
CA ASN A 524 27.17 -21.15 36.72
C ASN A 524 25.83 -21.49 36.06
N SER A 525 24.75 -21.46 36.85
CA SER A 525 23.40 -21.48 36.29
C SER A 525 23.12 -20.21 35.48
N ALA A 526 22.13 -20.27 34.57
CA ALA A 526 21.71 -19.10 33.81
C ALA A 526 21.28 -17.93 34.72
N ASP A 527 20.60 -18.23 35.83
CA ASP A 527 20.15 -17.26 36.82
C ASP A 527 21.32 -16.61 37.57
N ASP A 528 22.34 -17.40 37.95
CA ASP A 528 23.55 -16.88 38.59
C ASP A 528 24.33 -15.95 37.65
N MET A 529 24.37 -16.29 36.36
CA MET A 529 25.02 -15.47 35.35
C MET A 529 24.26 -14.15 35.12
N PHE A 530 22.94 -14.20 35.01
CA PHE A 530 22.10 -13.01 34.90
C PHE A 530 22.31 -12.06 36.08
N ALA A 531 22.32 -12.58 37.31
CA ALA A 531 22.47 -11.79 38.53
C ALA A 531 23.85 -11.10 38.67
N LYS A 532 24.90 -11.65 38.04
CA LYS A 532 26.28 -11.14 38.11
C LYS A 532 26.64 -10.15 37.00
N LEU A 533 25.90 -10.14 35.89
CA LEU A 533 26.18 -9.24 34.77
C LEU A 533 25.87 -7.77 35.12
N PRO A 534 26.64 -6.79 34.61
CA PRO A 534 26.23 -5.38 34.63
C PRO A 534 24.94 -5.14 33.83
N ASP A 535 24.15 -4.15 34.18
CA ASP A 535 22.82 -3.88 33.58
C ASP A 535 22.87 -3.72 32.05
N GLY A 536 23.88 -3.01 31.52
CA GLY A 536 24.08 -2.86 30.08
C GLY A 536 24.33 -4.19 29.37
N MET A 537 25.09 -5.10 29.98
CA MET A 537 25.32 -6.44 29.43
C MET A 537 24.10 -7.34 29.56
N ARG A 538 23.32 -7.23 30.65
CA ARG A 538 22.03 -7.92 30.76
C ARG A 538 21.10 -7.51 29.64
N LYS A 539 21.06 -6.21 29.32
CA LYS A 539 20.26 -5.69 28.20
C LYS A 539 20.70 -6.32 26.88
N MET A 540 21.99 -6.33 26.57
CA MET A 540 22.52 -6.93 25.33
C MET A 540 22.34 -8.45 25.27
N ALA A 541 22.36 -9.13 26.42
CA ALA A 541 22.07 -10.57 26.55
C ALA A 541 20.56 -10.90 26.52
N SER A 542 19.69 -9.90 26.53
CA SER A 542 18.24 -10.07 26.49
C SER A 542 17.76 -9.93 25.04
N ILE A 543 17.42 -11.04 24.40
CA ILE A 543 17.09 -11.12 22.98
C ILE A 543 15.63 -11.54 22.77
N PRO A 544 15.04 -11.38 21.56
CA PRO A 544 13.68 -11.85 21.31
C PRO A 544 13.57 -13.37 21.41
N GLU A 545 12.50 -13.86 22.05
CA GLU A 545 12.17 -15.27 22.19
C GLU A 545 12.19 -15.98 20.82
N GLY A 546 12.90 -17.11 20.75
CA GLY A 546 13.06 -17.90 19.52
C GLY A 546 14.07 -17.35 18.51
N SER A 547 14.83 -16.32 18.87
CA SER A 547 15.92 -15.80 18.03
C SER A 547 17.14 -16.72 18.02
N THR A 548 17.93 -16.65 16.96
CA THR A 548 19.17 -17.43 16.80
C THR A 548 20.38 -16.52 16.72
N LEU A 549 21.46 -16.90 17.40
CA LEU A 549 22.79 -16.33 17.21
C LEU A 549 23.48 -17.04 16.06
N LYS A 550 23.79 -16.33 14.99
CA LYS A 550 24.37 -16.90 13.77
C LYS A 550 25.77 -16.39 13.51
N TYR A 551 26.70 -17.31 13.42
CA TYR A 551 27.99 -17.08 12.78
C TYR A 551 27.79 -17.30 11.28
N LEU A 552 27.94 -16.24 10.49
CA LEU A 552 27.60 -16.24 9.07
C LEU A 552 28.76 -16.75 8.20
N SER A 553 29.99 -16.69 8.72
CA SER A 553 31.17 -17.30 8.09
C SER A 553 31.14 -18.83 8.17
N THR A 554 31.66 -19.49 7.13
CA THR A 554 31.89 -20.94 7.11
C THR A 554 32.90 -21.41 8.16
N GLU A 555 33.93 -20.60 8.45
CA GLU A 555 34.93 -20.81 9.50
C GLU A 555 35.02 -19.57 10.42
N PRO A 556 34.23 -19.51 11.52
CA PRO A 556 34.19 -18.33 12.37
C PRO A 556 35.49 -18.08 13.10
N LYS A 557 35.98 -16.84 12.99
CA LYS A 557 37.17 -16.40 13.71
C LYS A 557 36.86 -16.26 15.20
N LYS A 558 37.87 -16.47 16.06
CA LYS A 558 37.74 -16.29 17.51
C LYS A 558 37.18 -14.93 17.91
N ASP A 559 37.51 -13.88 17.14
CA ASP A 559 37.09 -12.51 17.42
C ASP A 559 35.75 -12.10 16.75
N GLU A 560 35.13 -12.99 15.98
CA GLU A 560 33.84 -12.75 15.32
C GLU A 560 32.68 -12.60 16.31
N TRP A 561 31.73 -11.73 15.98
CA TRP A 561 30.48 -11.54 16.70
C TRP A 561 29.34 -12.17 15.89
N PRO A 562 28.49 -13.01 16.51
CA PRO A 562 27.34 -13.57 15.84
C PRO A 562 26.33 -12.47 15.49
N VAL A 563 25.60 -12.68 14.40
CA VAL A 563 24.45 -11.85 14.03
C VAL A 563 23.21 -12.43 14.70
N LEU A 564 22.44 -11.55 15.36
CA LEU A 564 21.16 -11.91 15.94
C LEU A 564 20.10 -11.94 14.84
N GLN A 565 19.46 -13.09 14.64
CA GLN A 565 18.36 -13.27 13.72
C GLN A 565 17.06 -13.54 14.48
N CYS A 566 16.01 -12.79 14.16
CA CYS A 566 14.64 -13.02 14.62
C CYS A 566 13.73 -13.12 13.38
N ASN A 567 13.11 -14.28 13.13
CA ASN A 567 12.39 -14.55 11.88
C ASN A 567 13.24 -14.21 10.63
N ASN A 568 12.73 -13.39 9.71
CA ASN A 568 13.46 -12.89 8.53
C ASN A 568 14.20 -11.57 8.77
N ILE A 569 14.45 -11.20 10.04
CA ILE A 569 15.07 -9.94 10.42
C ILE A 569 16.47 -10.23 11.00
N PHE A 570 17.50 -9.60 10.45
CA PHE A 570 18.88 -9.62 10.94
C PHE A 570 19.20 -8.29 11.61
N ILE A 571 19.74 -8.37 12.83
CA ILE A 571 20.02 -7.20 13.66
C ILE A 571 21.53 -6.95 13.68
N LEU A 572 21.96 -5.84 13.05
CA LEU A 572 23.37 -5.46 12.93
C LEU A 572 23.64 -4.14 13.69
N PRO A 573 24.89 -3.92 14.15
CA PRO A 573 25.28 -2.70 14.84
C PRO A 573 25.29 -1.49 13.91
N GLY A 574 25.15 -0.29 14.48
CA GLY A 574 25.18 0.97 13.72
C GLY A 574 26.58 1.49 13.43
N VAL A 575 27.60 1.05 14.17
CA VAL A 575 28.99 1.52 13.97
C VAL A 575 29.52 1.02 12.62
N PRO A 576 29.97 1.91 11.70
CA PRO A 576 30.25 1.54 10.31
C PRO A 576 31.24 0.41 10.10
N ASN A 577 32.30 0.34 10.91
CA ASN A 577 33.30 -0.71 10.79
C ASN A 577 32.73 -2.10 11.13
N TYR A 578 31.87 -2.19 12.14
CA TYR A 578 31.24 -3.46 12.51
C TYR A 578 30.12 -3.82 11.55
N PHE A 579 29.32 -2.83 11.15
CA PHE A 579 28.24 -3.02 10.18
C PHE A 579 28.77 -3.52 8.84
N SER A 580 29.81 -2.88 8.29
CA SER A 580 30.40 -3.22 6.99
C SER A 580 30.90 -4.67 6.96
N HIS A 581 31.50 -5.14 8.05
CA HIS A 581 31.96 -6.51 8.14
C HIS A 581 30.81 -7.52 8.18
N GLN A 582 29.79 -7.27 9.00
CA GLN A 582 28.66 -8.19 9.15
C GLN A 582 27.73 -8.21 7.92
N ILE A 583 27.54 -7.08 7.25
CA ILE A 583 26.69 -7.03 6.05
C ILE A 583 27.33 -7.75 4.86
N GLU A 584 28.66 -7.76 4.77
CA GLU A 584 29.41 -8.55 3.77
C GLU A 584 29.22 -10.05 4.00
N GLN A 585 29.42 -10.52 5.23
CA GLN A 585 29.16 -11.92 5.61
C GLN A 585 27.69 -12.31 5.39
N LEU A 586 26.76 -11.41 5.70
CA LEU A 586 25.34 -11.65 5.45
C LEU A 586 25.03 -11.72 3.96
N ALA A 587 25.61 -10.85 3.14
CA ALA A 587 25.44 -10.88 1.70
C ALA A 587 25.92 -12.20 1.10
N GLU A 588 27.09 -12.68 1.54
CA GLU A 588 27.61 -14.01 1.17
C GLU A 588 26.64 -15.12 1.59
N TYR A 589 26.22 -15.13 2.86
CA TYR A 589 25.28 -16.11 3.38
C TYR A 589 23.96 -16.15 2.59
N LEU A 590 23.41 -14.99 2.23
CA LEU A 590 22.17 -14.88 1.48
C LEU A 590 22.31 -15.31 0.01
N SER A 591 23.51 -15.22 -0.55
CA SER A 591 23.80 -15.65 -1.93
C SER A 591 23.85 -17.17 -2.10
N LEU A 592 23.99 -17.92 -1.01
CA LEU A 592 24.06 -19.38 -1.04
C LEU A 592 22.71 -20.00 -1.49
N PRO A 593 22.72 -21.11 -2.26
CA PRO A 593 21.48 -21.70 -2.76
C PRO A 593 20.58 -22.25 -1.63
N LEU A 594 19.27 -22.29 -1.89
CA LEU A 594 18.27 -22.97 -1.05
C LEU A 594 18.07 -24.42 -1.53
N THR A 595 17.79 -25.34 -0.61
CA THR A 595 17.42 -26.72 -0.97
C THR A 595 15.92 -26.82 -1.28
N ILE A 596 15.54 -27.62 -2.28
CA ILE A 596 14.13 -27.82 -2.68
C ILE A 596 13.28 -28.39 -1.53
N ALA A 597 13.86 -29.24 -0.67
CA ALA A 597 13.17 -29.86 0.46
C ALA A 597 12.68 -28.85 1.52
N GLU A 598 13.31 -27.68 1.62
CA GLU A 598 12.90 -26.62 2.55
C GLU A 598 11.79 -25.72 1.99
N LEU A 599 11.60 -25.71 0.66
CA LEU A 599 10.54 -24.92 0.01
C LEU A 599 9.15 -25.56 0.17
N ALA A 600 9.08 -26.89 0.33
CA ALA A 600 7.84 -27.67 0.40
C ALA A 600 7.19 -27.73 1.80
N LEU A 601 7.89 -27.32 2.86
CA LEU A 601 7.39 -27.41 4.25
C LEU A 601 6.59 -26.18 4.73
N ASN A 602 6.52 -25.11 3.94
CA ASN A 602 5.92 -23.83 4.35
C ASN A 602 4.50 -23.57 3.81
N ASP A 603 3.87 -24.53 3.13
CA ASP A 603 2.56 -24.35 2.48
C ASP A 603 1.34 -24.46 3.41
N ASN A 604 1.52 -24.88 4.67
CA ASN A 604 0.40 -25.15 5.57
C ASN A 604 0.49 -24.37 6.89
N THR A 605 0.34 -23.04 6.84
CA THR A 605 -0.38 -22.16 7.79
C THR A 605 0.17 -20.71 7.79
N PRO A 606 -0.67 -19.66 7.80
CA PRO A 606 -0.22 -18.26 7.83
C PRO A 606 0.54 -17.84 9.11
N THR A 607 0.53 -18.69 10.15
CA THR A 607 1.06 -18.40 11.49
C THR A 607 2.46 -18.97 11.75
N GLN A 608 3.09 -19.66 10.79
CA GLN A 608 4.46 -20.20 10.95
C GLN A 608 5.41 -19.84 9.80
N ARG A 609 5.41 -18.59 9.32
CA ARG A 609 6.55 -18.04 8.54
C ARG A 609 7.75 -17.73 9.47
N GLY A 610 8.16 -18.72 10.26
CA GLY A 610 9.19 -18.61 11.30
C GLY A 610 10.29 -19.68 11.22
N THR A 611 10.26 -20.56 10.23
CA THR A 611 11.30 -21.58 10.04
C THR A 611 12.45 -21.00 9.21
N ALA A 612 13.63 -20.96 9.83
CA ALA A 612 14.86 -20.44 9.27
C ALA A 612 15.15 -21.05 7.89
N PHE A 613 15.29 -20.21 6.86
CA PHE A 613 15.92 -20.61 5.59
C PHE A 613 17.31 -21.18 5.92
N ARG A 614 17.51 -22.49 5.74
CA ARG A 614 18.81 -23.10 5.98
C ARG A 614 19.51 -23.24 4.63
N ARG A 615 20.30 -22.21 4.33
CA ARG A 615 21.17 -22.14 3.16
C ARG A 615 22.16 -23.31 3.15
N LEU A 616 22.49 -23.83 1.95
CA LEU A 616 23.53 -24.85 1.79
C LEU A 616 24.86 -24.35 2.37
N SER A 617 25.66 -25.25 2.94
CA SER A 617 26.99 -24.92 3.47
C SER A 617 28.03 -24.60 2.39
N SER A 618 27.71 -24.83 1.12
CA SER A 618 28.58 -24.61 -0.03
C SER A 618 27.75 -24.43 -1.30
N GLY A 619 28.11 -23.47 -2.15
CA GLY A 619 27.49 -23.22 -3.45
C GLY A 619 28.03 -21.93 -4.06
N SER A 620 28.04 -21.82 -5.38
CA SER A 620 28.45 -20.57 -6.04
C SER A 620 27.33 -19.53 -5.97
N PRO A 621 27.63 -18.26 -5.65
CA PRO A 621 26.64 -17.19 -5.69
C PRO A 621 26.06 -17.05 -7.10
N PRO A 622 24.82 -16.54 -7.25
CA PRO A 622 24.24 -16.31 -8.56
C PRO A 622 25.13 -15.34 -9.35
N PRO A 623 25.46 -15.66 -10.62
CA PRO A 623 26.39 -14.86 -11.39
C PRO A 623 25.89 -13.42 -11.57
N ARG A 624 26.83 -12.49 -11.71
CA ARG A 624 26.56 -11.08 -11.99
C ARG A 624 27.23 -10.68 -13.30
N SER A 625 26.62 -9.76 -14.03
CA SER A 625 27.26 -9.18 -15.22
C SER A 625 28.41 -8.26 -14.82
N ASP A 626 29.33 -8.05 -15.75
CA ASP A 626 30.29 -6.98 -15.64
C ASP A 626 29.55 -5.63 -15.79
N THR A 627 30.07 -4.58 -15.13
CA THR A 627 29.51 -3.22 -15.18
C THR A 627 30.43 -2.36 -16.03
N TYR A 628 29.85 -1.59 -16.95
CA TYR A 628 30.58 -0.65 -17.78
C TYR A 628 30.19 0.78 -17.42
N ARG A 629 31.16 1.69 -17.48
CA ARG A 629 30.94 3.12 -17.26
C ARG A 629 31.53 3.91 -18.43
N LEU A 630 30.68 4.59 -19.20
CA LEU A 630 31.11 5.50 -20.26
C LEU A 630 31.23 6.90 -19.70
N ILE A 631 32.37 7.54 -19.92
CA ILE A 631 32.62 8.91 -19.53
C ILE A 631 32.54 9.78 -20.78
N LEU A 632 31.64 10.77 -20.76
CA LEU A 632 31.32 11.59 -21.91
C LEU A 632 31.67 13.07 -21.69
N SER A 633 32.16 13.72 -22.75
CA SER A 633 32.45 15.16 -22.77
C SER A 633 31.22 16.04 -23.01
N THR A 634 30.09 15.42 -23.33
CA THR A 634 28.82 16.09 -23.67
C THR A 634 27.81 16.04 -22.54
N ASP A 635 26.93 17.04 -22.51
CA ASP A 635 25.82 17.14 -21.56
C ASP A 635 24.73 16.10 -21.85
N GLU A 636 24.08 15.59 -20.80
CA GLU A 636 23.03 14.57 -20.90
C GLU A 636 21.94 14.98 -21.90
N ASN A 637 21.49 16.25 -21.86
CA ASN A 637 20.46 16.79 -22.76
C ASN A 637 20.77 16.56 -24.25
N SER A 638 22.05 16.53 -24.62
CA SER A 638 22.49 16.36 -26.01
C SER A 638 22.43 14.91 -26.50
N ILE A 639 22.23 13.95 -25.58
CA ILE A 639 22.26 12.51 -25.86
C ILE A 639 21.00 11.77 -25.39
N VAL A 640 20.00 12.48 -24.85
CA VAL A 640 18.76 11.88 -24.33
C VAL A 640 18.05 11.04 -25.38
N SER A 641 18.00 11.51 -26.62
CA SER A 641 17.31 10.82 -27.71
C SER A 641 17.99 9.48 -28.04
N GLU A 642 19.31 9.50 -28.14
CA GLU A 642 20.16 8.36 -28.43
C GLU A 642 20.12 7.35 -27.28
N LEU A 643 20.25 7.83 -26.03
CA LEU A 643 20.17 7.01 -24.83
C LEU A 643 18.81 6.32 -24.70
N ASN A 644 17.70 7.05 -24.90
CA ASN A 644 16.36 6.47 -24.86
C ASN A 644 16.16 5.38 -25.92
N ALA A 645 16.68 5.61 -27.13
CA ALA A 645 16.60 4.62 -28.20
C ALA A 645 17.41 3.35 -27.88
N THR A 646 18.60 3.47 -27.29
CA THR A 646 19.40 2.33 -26.83
C THR A 646 18.72 1.59 -25.68
N VAL A 647 18.15 2.31 -24.70
CA VAL A 647 17.41 1.69 -23.58
C VAL A 647 16.23 0.87 -24.11
N GLN A 648 15.51 1.39 -25.09
CA GLN A 648 14.38 0.70 -25.71
C GLN A 648 14.83 -0.55 -26.51
N ALA A 649 15.97 -0.47 -27.20
CA ALA A 649 16.50 -1.59 -27.99
C ALA A 649 17.11 -2.71 -27.13
N ASN A 650 17.56 -2.39 -25.90
CA ASN A 650 18.30 -3.32 -25.04
C ASN A 650 17.60 -3.54 -23.68
N PRO A 651 16.41 -4.19 -23.64
CA PRO A 651 15.59 -4.32 -22.43
C PRO A 651 16.21 -5.20 -21.32
N HIS A 652 17.25 -5.97 -21.66
CA HIS A 652 17.97 -6.86 -20.73
C HIS A 652 19.18 -6.17 -20.07
N VAL A 653 19.39 -4.88 -20.35
CA VAL A 653 20.45 -4.06 -19.74
C VAL A 653 19.81 -2.90 -18.99
N SER A 654 20.34 -2.63 -17.81
CA SER A 654 19.99 -1.45 -17.02
C SER A 654 20.99 -0.34 -17.32
N PHE A 655 20.44 0.85 -17.61
CA PHE A 655 21.21 2.05 -17.90
C PHE A 655 21.01 3.06 -16.78
N GLY A 656 22.09 3.74 -16.39
CA GLY A 656 22.05 4.90 -15.50
C GLY A 656 22.79 6.06 -16.16
N SER A 657 22.33 7.28 -15.93
CA SER A 657 22.94 8.51 -16.46
C SER A 657 23.13 9.50 -15.32
N TYR A 658 24.32 10.09 -15.24
CA TYR A 658 24.75 10.96 -14.16
C TYR A 658 25.40 12.22 -14.75
N PRO A 659 24.63 13.31 -14.92
CA PRO A 659 25.16 14.58 -15.40
C PRO A 659 25.97 15.29 -14.31
N LEU A 660 27.02 16.00 -14.72
CA LEU A 660 27.94 16.74 -13.86
C LEU A 660 28.11 18.15 -14.40
N VAL A 661 27.74 19.15 -13.58
CA VAL A 661 27.62 20.55 -14.01
C VAL A 661 28.96 21.28 -14.06
N ASP A 662 29.90 20.93 -13.17
CA ASP A 662 31.15 21.68 -12.95
C ASP A 662 32.43 20.83 -13.10
N HIS A 663 32.33 19.63 -13.67
CA HIS A 663 33.51 18.77 -13.82
C HIS A 663 34.34 19.21 -15.06
N PRO A 664 35.65 19.48 -14.91
CA PRO A 664 36.45 20.16 -15.94
C PRO A 664 36.72 19.31 -17.19
N GLU A 665 36.70 17.98 -17.06
CA GLU A 665 37.13 17.06 -18.12
C GLU A 665 35.99 16.27 -18.77
N TYR A 666 34.84 16.12 -18.10
CA TYR A 666 33.72 15.30 -18.56
C TYR A 666 32.43 15.82 -17.94
N LYS A 667 31.29 15.57 -18.61
CA LYS A 667 30.01 16.17 -18.27
C LYS A 667 28.90 15.18 -17.96
N THR A 668 29.01 13.96 -18.49
CA THR A 668 28.01 12.92 -18.24
C THR A 668 28.69 11.57 -18.07
N ILE A 669 28.27 10.81 -17.07
CA ILE A 669 28.65 9.42 -16.88
C ILE A 669 27.44 8.54 -17.20
N ILE A 670 27.62 7.50 -18.01
CA ILE A 670 26.60 6.48 -18.26
C ILE A 670 27.07 5.15 -17.70
N THR A 671 26.23 4.44 -16.97
CA THR A 671 26.52 3.09 -16.46
C THR A 671 25.64 2.04 -17.13
N LEU A 672 26.20 0.89 -17.49
CA LEU A 672 25.50 -0.25 -18.07
C LEU A 672 25.74 -1.50 -17.21
N GLU A 673 24.67 -2.24 -16.93
CA GLU A 673 24.71 -3.51 -16.21
C GLU A 673 23.66 -4.48 -16.72
N GLY A 674 24.02 -5.74 -16.90
CA GLY A 674 23.17 -6.81 -17.40
C GLY A 674 22.18 -7.26 -16.34
N ARG A 675 20.94 -7.50 -16.76
CA ARG A 675 19.89 -8.02 -15.88
C ARG A 675 20.00 -9.53 -15.76
N PHE A 676 19.85 -10.03 -14.54
CA PHE A 676 19.91 -11.46 -14.24
C PHE A 676 18.70 -12.27 -14.74
N TYR A 677 17.61 -11.62 -15.15
CA TYR A 677 16.38 -12.30 -15.57
C TYR A 677 15.56 -11.53 -16.60
N ASN A 678 14.67 -12.26 -17.26
CA ASN A 678 13.78 -11.74 -18.29
C ASN A 678 12.51 -11.13 -17.64
N GLY A 679 12.61 -9.89 -17.17
CA GLY A 679 11.53 -9.12 -16.53
C GLY A 679 12.08 -7.89 -15.79
N GLY A 680 11.35 -6.78 -15.75
CA GLY A 680 11.79 -5.57 -15.05
C GLY A 680 11.92 -5.76 -13.52
N TYR A 681 12.46 -4.75 -12.81
CA TYR A 681 12.57 -4.71 -11.35
C TYR A 681 11.20 -5.01 -10.70
N THR A 682 11.01 -6.22 -10.16
CA THR A 682 9.76 -6.63 -9.49
C THR A 682 10.03 -7.19 -8.10
N LYS A 683 9.04 -7.01 -7.21
CA LYS A 683 9.05 -7.26 -5.76
C LYS A 683 9.48 -8.72 -5.46
N GLY A 684 10.41 -8.87 -4.51
CA GLY A 684 11.13 -10.13 -4.23
C GLY A 684 10.30 -11.35 -3.84
N SER A 685 9.02 -11.20 -3.49
CA SER A 685 8.17 -12.31 -3.05
C SER A 685 7.25 -12.91 -4.14
N GLU A 686 6.83 -12.14 -5.16
CA GLU A 686 5.99 -12.67 -6.27
C GLU A 686 6.78 -13.61 -7.18
N ARG A 687 8.09 -13.38 -7.29
CA ARG A 687 8.99 -14.16 -8.15
C ARG A 687 9.21 -15.58 -7.63
N PHE A 688 9.33 -15.75 -6.31
CA PHE A 688 9.47 -17.05 -5.68
C PHE A 688 8.22 -17.92 -5.90
N LEU A 689 7.03 -17.34 -5.73
CA LEU A 689 5.75 -18.01 -5.95
C LEU A 689 5.52 -18.38 -7.43
N ARG A 690 5.88 -17.50 -8.39
CA ARG A 690 5.81 -17.83 -9.83
C ARG A 690 6.76 -18.95 -10.25
N THR A 691 7.92 -19.03 -9.61
CA THR A 691 8.90 -20.09 -9.89
C THR A 691 8.38 -21.44 -9.38
N LEU A 692 7.72 -21.48 -8.21
CA LEU A 692 7.07 -22.67 -7.68
C LEU A 692 5.88 -23.14 -8.52
N SER A 693 5.03 -22.23 -9.01
CA SER A 693 3.92 -22.61 -9.91
C SER A 693 4.42 -23.23 -11.22
N ASN A 694 5.57 -22.79 -11.71
CA ASN A 694 6.19 -23.39 -12.90
C ASN A 694 6.85 -24.75 -12.60
N VAL A 695 7.43 -24.95 -11.42
CA VAL A 695 7.97 -26.26 -11.01
C VAL A 695 6.84 -27.28 -10.82
N SER A 696 5.70 -26.87 -10.25
CA SER A 696 4.52 -27.74 -10.14
C SER A 696 3.91 -28.07 -11.51
N ALA A 697 3.85 -27.10 -12.43
CA ALA A 697 3.36 -27.31 -13.80
C ALA A 697 4.31 -28.16 -14.68
N VAL A 698 5.62 -28.15 -14.38
CA VAL A 698 6.63 -28.99 -15.06
C VAL A 698 6.65 -30.40 -14.49
N ALA A 699 6.35 -30.58 -13.19
CA ALA A 699 6.22 -31.89 -12.57
C ALA A 699 4.92 -32.62 -12.97
N GLU A 700 3.82 -31.89 -13.22
CA GLU A 700 2.52 -32.49 -13.60
C GLU A 700 2.38 -32.83 -15.10
N ASN A 701 3.26 -32.34 -15.98
CA ASN A 701 3.16 -32.57 -17.44
C ASN A 701 4.25 -33.46 -18.06
N GLN A 702 4.95 -34.28 -17.27
CA GLN A 702 5.91 -35.28 -17.79
C GLN A 702 5.30 -36.67 -18.05
N ILE A 703 3.98 -36.79 -18.10
CA ILE A 703 3.31 -38.02 -18.55
C ILE A 703 2.31 -37.63 -19.63
N ILE A 704 2.78 -37.44 -20.87
CA ILE A 704 2.08 -37.76 -22.12
C ILE A 704 3.09 -37.58 -23.28
N ASP A 705 3.34 -38.70 -23.96
CA ASP A 705 3.92 -38.95 -25.28
C ASP A 705 4.60 -37.82 -26.10
N GLY A 706 5.85 -38.10 -26.47
CA GLY A 706 6.32 -38.14 -27.86
C GLY A 706 6.14 -36.91 -28.75
N GLY A 707 7.20 -36.11 -28.90
CA GLY A 707 7.32 -35.15 -30.00
C GLY A 707 8.54 -34.24 -29.85
N GLU A 708 9.49 -34.38 -30.77
CA GLU A 708 10.66 -33.52 -30.93
C GLU A 708 10.24 -32.04 -31.03
N ASN A 709 10.63 -31.22 -30.04
CA ASN A 709 10.88 -29.78 -30.20
C ASN A 709 11.71 -29.29 -29.00
N GLU A 710 13.01 -29.53 -29.08
CA GLU A 710 14.01 -29.13 -28.08
C GLU A 710 14.46 -27.66 -28.22
N SER A 711 13.96 -26.93 -29.22
CA SER A 711 14.33 -25.53 -29.49
C SER A 711 13.27 -24.53 -29.00
N THR A 712 13.34 -24.15 -27.72
CA THR A 712 12.89 -22.88 -27.07
C THR A 712 12.33 -23.10 -25.67
N ARG A 713 13.09 -23.77 -24.79
CA ARG A 713 13.00 -23.46 -23.36
C ARG A 713 13.93 -22.28 -23.09
N GLN A 714 13.44 -21.05 -23.29
CA GLN A 714 14.18 -19.87 -22.82
C GLN A 714 14.25 -19.93 -21.29
N SER A 715 15.46 -20.09 -20.76
CA SER A 715 15.72 -19.97 -19.32
C SER A 715 15.19 -18.62 -18.84
N LEU A 716 14.45 -18.61 -17.72
CA LEU A 716 13.99 -17.38 -17.07
C LEU A 716 15.17 -16.48 -16.60
N TYR A 717 16.36 -17.06 -16.49
CA TYR A 717 17.57 -16.46 -15.95
C TYR A 717 18.67 -16.45 -17.02
N PHE A 718 19.44 -15.37 -17.06
CA PHE A 718 20.61 -15.28 -17.92
C PHE A 718 21.85 -15.80 -17.17
N SER A 719 22.66 -16.60 -17.85
CA SER A 719 24.01 -16.95 -17.41
C SER A 719 24.91 -15.70 -17.36
N LYS A 720 26.07 -15.80 -16.70
CA LYS A 720 27.06 -14.69 -16.70
C LYS A 720 27.41 -14.27 -18.13
N GLU A 721 27.68 -15.25 -18.98
CA GLU A 721 28.07 -15.02 -20.38
C GLU A 721 26.96 -14.33 -21.18
N GLU A 722 25.71 -14.76 -21.03
CA GLU A 722 24.57 -14.11 -21.69
C GLU A 722 24.36 -12.68 -21.20
N MET A 723 24.47 -12.43 -19.89
CA MET A 723 24.38 -11.08 -19.34
C MET A 723 25.50 -10.18 -19.87
N ASN A 724 26.74 -10.67 -19.85
CA ASN A 724 27.88 -9.91 -20.36
C ASN A 724 27.71 -9.61 -21.85
N ASN A 725 27.29 -10.59 -22.65
CA ASN A 725 27.02 -10.40 -24.07
C ASN A 725 25.90 -9.37 -24.29
N ASN A 726 24.82 -9.40 -23.50
CA ASN A 726 23.77 -8.38 -23.57
C ASN A 726 24.31 -6.96 -23.28
N VAL A 727 25.21 -6.84 -22.30
CA VAL A 727 25.85 -5.55 -21.97
C VAL A 727 26.79 -5.08 -23.07
N GLU A 728 27.58 -5.98 -23.67
CA GLU A 728 28.45 -5.66 -24.80
C GLU A 728 27.65 -5.19 -26.02
N ILE A 729 26.56 -5.88 -26.36
CA ILE A 729 25.65 -5.49 -27.45
C ILE A 729 25.08 -4.09 -27.18
N ALA A 730 24.60 -3.85 -25.97
CA ALA A 730 24.07 -2.55 -25.56
C ALA A 730 25.13 -1.43 -25.58
N LEU A 731 26.35 -1.74 -25.18
CA LEU A 731 27.49 -0.83 -25.20
C LEU A 731 27.83 -0.41 -26.64
N GLU A 732 27.91 -1.36 -27.56
CA GLU A 732 28.20 -1.09 -28.96
C GLU A 732 27.04 -0.35 -29.66
N ASP A 733 25.79 -0.68 -29.35
CA ASP A 733 24.61 0.07 -29.83
C ASP A 733 24.67 1.53 -29.36
N LEU A 734 24.98 1.77 -28.08
CA LEU A 734 25.12 3.13 -27.54
C LEU A 734 26.26 3.89 -28.22
N LYS A 735 27.44 3.28 -28.34
CA LYS A 735 28.60 3.88 -29.03
C LYS A 735 28.28 4.23 -30.48
N SER A 736 27.49 3.41 -31.17
CA SER A 736 27.13 3.65 -32.58
C SER A 736 26.20 4.86 -32.77
N ARG A 737 25.47 5.25 -31.73
CA ARG A 737 24.53 6.38 -31.75
C ARG A 737 25.14 7.67 -31.22
N LEU A 738 26.14 7.56 -30.35
CA LEU A 738 26.84 8.72 -29.80
C LEU A 738 27.86 9.27 -30.81
N PRO A 739 28.11 10.60 -30.81
CA PRO A 739 29.23 11.17 -31.57
C PRO A 739 30.55 10.58 -31.07
N ALA A 740 31.43 10.13 -31.98
CA ALA A 740 32.65 9.40 -31.60
C ALA A 740 33.58 10.25 -30.70
N GLU A 741 33.64 11.55 -30.95
CA GLU A 741 34.40 12.55 -30.17
C GLU A 741 33.79 12.86 -28.79
N SER A 742 32.56 12.42 -28.52
CA SER A 742 31.91 12.64 -27.23
C SER A 742 32.35 11.64 -26.17
N ILE A 743 32.92 10.50 -26.56
CA ILE A 743 33.34 9.43 -25.66
C ILE A 743 34.79 9.66 -25.26
N ILE A 744 35.03 9.97 -24.00
CA ILE A 744 36.38 10.19 -23.46
C ILE A 744 37.05 8.85 -23.17
N ARG A 745 36.36 7.99 -22.43
CA ARG A 745 36.81 6.63 -22.11
C ARG A 745 35.65 5.73 -21.70
N VAL A 746 35.90 4.43 -21.71
CA VAL A 746 34.99 3.41 -21.20
C VAL A 746 35.72 2.62 -20.14
N ASP A 747 35.24 2.69 -18.91
CA ASP A 747 35.77 1.97 -17.78
C ASP A 747 35.05 0.63 -17.66
N THR A 748 35.84 -0.42 -17.49
CA THR A 748 35.40 -1.81 -17.29
C THR A 748 35.26 -2.12 -15.81
N HIS A 749 34.82 -3.35 -15.48
CA HIS A 749 34.71 -3.81 -14.11
C HIS A 749 36.01 -3.65 -13.30
N ASP A 750 37.16 -3.91 -13.93
CA ASP A 750 38.47 -3.81 -13.29
C ASP A 750 38.87 -2.35 -13.02
N ASP A 751 38.54 -1.43 -13.93
CA ASP A 751 38.80 0.01 -13.77
C ASP A 751 37.96 0.60 -12.63
N LEU A 752 36.73 0.11 -12.47
CA LEU A 752 35.79 0.51 -11.41
C LEU A 752 36.18 -0.02 -10.02
N ALA A 753 37.03 -1.05 -9.94
CA ALA A 753 37.57 -1.54 -8.68
C ALA A 753 38.74 -0.68 -8.18
N VAL A 754 39.47 -0.03 -9.09
CA VAL A 754 40.64 0.81 -8.78
C VAL A 754 40.23 2.24 -8.37
N ASP A 755 39.12 2.76 -8.90
CA ASP A 755 38.57 4.10 -8.62
C ASP A 755 37.87 4.20 -7.23
N GLN A 756 37.98 3.17 -6.39
CA GLN A 756 37.37 3.07 -5.05
C GLN A 756 38.31 3.41 -3.88
N THR A 757 39.58 3.68 -4.18
CA THR A 757 40.55 4.29 -3.24
C THR A 757 40.61 5.79 -3.45
#